data_AF-A0A2U0TPL4-F1
#
_entry.id   AF-A0A2U0TPL4-F1
#
_cell.length_a   1.000
_cell.length_b   1.000
_cell.length_c   1.000
_cell.angle_alpha   90.00
_cell.angle_beta   90.00
_cell.angle_gamma   90.00
#
_symmetry.space_group_name_H-M   'P 1'
#
loop_
_entity.id
_entity.type
_entity.pdbx_description
1 polymer ?
#
loop_
_entity_poly.entity_id
_entity_poly.type
_entity_poly.pdbx_seq_one_letter_code
_entity_poly.pdbx_strand_id
1 'polypeptide(L)'
;MAENINIGQYNIPTFLNSTTKIVASTAILYFLISKLSLFIFVTEINILPFFPAIGFAIATTLLLGRKVILGVAIGCLLFSISLYLSDFQNATTFKELIKPLALCIVRPIIASINVFLVSYLTKLWCKNKYPFDNEKNVIFFALASLLGTFVSVSTGFITLTIIPYFSLDNFILIWSNKLRGNVLGAIIFTPFVLSWLLRTKEFTGWSAVKKMEAFILIIFTLFTTIYIFETHANNESILFFFLIWAACRFGMKIITLVSLVITIISIYCTSHQMCGFTFIGWNKDFFMLQLFLFVNMVSVLFLKSILEQKENEENKLKITEQDLDLEKNILKATVESPKEVSIFSLNTNLNYLSFNSAHSKYMKNEYGVEIKIGDNHIDLIPRRSRKEEIISIFNNVLKGNTYSAEEKDSTGAYWNVAKSPIKNEEGKIIGATTIVTNVTELKLKEMQLEKNNISLNQRIKELRCLYDISEIISNKALSKPKKLEASVQIIPKALQFPEIANCRIQMCEEEFFSANYQQNDWTLKQNIFVNGEEYGFIEIGYYNAKELKKETIFLEEEIKLLEALSDILSRSMERKLAKEKLLKSEETYRILFENVQDVFFKTSIRTGEILDVSPSCSTFNGITREELIGQSMSIIYSDKNQMQLMLQKIITEQKVIDHNNEITINGKLFYVSINAKIIFDSNGEPEFAIGSFRNITERRLMEEKLKISEAKFRSIFENFEDVYFRTTMDGTVLDVSPSFEKNFHKPCSFALDNSVFDLYYDNQDRESLLQKLKKDGQVRDCDIRFRDGNEKILFFSVNARLIYDENGEPIYIEKSMRNVNDRIAFQKELLTKNRQLEFQNTELEQFAYIASHDLQEPLITVIHCIQMLQEELNENLDEDQKQYLQFINSSTARMQLLVKGLLDYSRIGKERKNNCIDCNEIVANVLTDMDVILKKSNAFIECENLPVIEGYTTEIRQLFQNIISNANKYQKKDRQPKIKIAAVKEENNWLFSIQDNGIGIEEQDKDKIFVIFKRLHNHNEYQGIGIGLSLCKKIVEHHNGKIWVESNYNKGSTFKWTLPVELN
;
A
#
# COMPACT_ATOMS: atom_id res chain seq x y z
N MET A 1 -46.58 18.62 -21.00
CA MET A 1 -46.43 17.34 -20.26
C MET A 1 -45.01 17.17 -19.69
N ALA A 2 -44.33 18.27 -19.31
CA ALA A 2 -42.93 18.27 -18.83
C ALA A 2 -42.77 19.20 -17.60
N GLU A 3 -43.59 19.01 -16.55
CA GLU A 3 -43.53 19.86 -15.34
C GLU A 3 -42.94 19.17 -14.10
N ASN A 4 -42.60 17.88 -14.17
CA ASN A 4 -42.25 17.06 -13.00
C ASN A 4 -40.87 16.39 -13.13
N ILE A 5 -39.80 17.18 -13.27
CA ILE A 5 -38.44 16.63 -13.45
C ILE A 5 -37.79 16.16 -12.12
N ASN A 6 -38.30 16.56 -10.95
CA ASN A 6 -37.66 16.23 -9.66
C ASN A 6 -38.28 15.08 -8.85
N ILE A 7 -39.33 14.39 -9.32
CA ILE A 7 -40.04 13.37 -8.51
C ILE A 7 -39.14 12.19 -8.09
N GLY A 8 -38.12 11.85 -8.89
CA GLY A 8 -37.20 10.74 -8.58
C GLY A 8 -36.24 10.99 -7.40
N GLN A 9 -36.04 12.25 -7.01
CA GLN A 9 -35.08 12.66 -5.97
C GLN A 9 -35.72 12.87 -4.58
N TYR A 10 -37.06 12.86 -4.47
CA TYR A 10 -37.76 13.12 -3.21
C TYR A 10 -38.64 11.94 -2.80
N ASN A 11 -38.73 11.67 -1.51
CA ASN A 11 -39.63 10.69 -0.91
C ASN A 11 -41.05 11.26 -0.84
N ILE A 12 -41.72 11.36 -2.00
CA ILE A 12 -43.11 11.81 -2.06
C ILE A 12 -44.05 10.64 -1.72
N PRO A 13 -45.01 10.81 -0.78
CA PRO A 13 -45.96 9.76 -0.45
C PRO A 13 -46.74 9.26 -1.67
N THR A 14 -46.78 7.94 -1.86
CA THR A 14 -47.41 7.28 -3.02
C THR A 14 -48.92 7.56 -3.15
N PHE A 15 -49.58 7.94 -2.05
CA PHE A 15 -51.01 8.28 -2.07
C PHE A 15 -51.32 9.64 -2.74
N LEU A 16 -50.33 10.53 -2.93
CA LEU A 16 -50.49 11.84 -3.59
C LEU A 16 -50.46 11.72 -5.13
N ASN A 17 -51.26 10.80 -5.66
CA ASN A 17 -51.26 10.45 -7.09
C ASN A 17 -52.32 11.20 -7.92
N SER A 18 -53.22 11.97 -7.30
CA SER A 18 -54.25 12.73 -8.00
C SER A 18 -54.27 14.20 -7.60
N THR A 19 -54.68 15.08 -8.52
CA THR A 19 -54.81 16.52 -8.28
C THR A 19 -55.70 16.81 -7.06
N THR A 20 -56.82 16.08 -6.92
CA THR A 20 -57.75 16.24 -5.80
C THR A 20 -57.09 15.93 -4.45
N LYS A 21 -56.31 14.84 -4.37
CA LYS A 21 -55.61 14.48 -3.13
C LYS A 21 -54.51 15.46 -2.79
N ILE A 22 -53.79 15.99 -3.79
CA ILE A 22 -52.78 17.05 -3.60
C ILE A 22 -53.44 18.30 -3.04
N VAL A 23 -54.54 18.76 -3.65
CA VAL A 23 -55.28 19.95 -3.20
C VAL A 23 -55.81 19.77 -1.78
N ALA A 24 -56.47 18.64 -1.49
CA ALA A 24 -57.04 18.37 -0.17
C ALA A 24 -55.96 18.28 0.92
N SER A 25 -54.88 17.52 0.67
CA SER A 25 -53.78 17.36 1.64
C SER A 25 -53.07 18.68 1.90
N THR A 26 -52.83 19.47 0.84
CA THR A 26 -52.23 20.81 0.95
C THR A 26 -53.13 21.74 1.76
N ALA A 27 -54.44 21.74 1.50
CA ALA A 27 -55.39 22.59 2.23
C ALA A 27 -55.42 22.28 3.73
N ILE A 28 -55.46 20.98 4.08
CA ILE A 28 -55.45 20.52 5.48
C ILE A 28 -54.13 20.91 6.16
N LEU A 29 -52.99 20.59 5.55
CA LEU A 29 -51.67 20.89 6.14
C LEU A 29 -51.43 22.40 6.24
N TYR A 30 -51.78 23.18 5.22
CA TYR A 30 -51.66 24.64 5.27
C TYR A 30 -52.53 25.22 6.39
N PHE A 31 -53.75 24.75 6.56
CA PHE A 31 -54.64 25.15 7.65
C PHE A 31 -54.03 24.82 9.03
N LEU A 32 -53.56 23.58 9.22
CA LEU A 32 -52.96 23.13 10.48
C LEU A 32 -51.69 23.92 10.83
N ILE A 33 -50.79 24.13 9.86
CA ILE A 33 -49.56 24.90 10.06
C ILE A 33 -49.89 26.38 10.37
N SER A 34 -50.90 26.95 9.69
CA SER A 34 -51.36 28.31 9.96
C SER A 34 -51.96 28.44 11.38
N LYS A 35 -52.74 27.44 11.82
CA LYS A 35 -53.25 27.35 13.19
C LYS A 35 -52.12 27.25 14.22
N LEU A 36 -51.11 26.41 13.97
CA LEU A 36 -49.94 26.29 14.84
C LEU A 36 -49.17 27.62 14.96
N SER A 37 -49.16 28.42 13.89
CA SER A 37 -48.51 29.73 13.91
C SER A 37 -49.15 30.70 14.91
N LEU A 38 -50.41 30.48 15.31
CA LEU A 38 -51.08 31.32 16.32
C LEU A 38 -50.53 31.13 17.73
N PHE A 39 -49.84 30.02 18.04
CA PHE A 39 -49.14 29.89 19.33
C PHE A 39 -47.97 30.87 19.48
N ILE A 40 -47.51 31.40 18.35
CA ILE A 40 -46.38 32.33 18.25
C ILE A 40 -46.89 33.77 18.01
N PHE A 41 -48.21 33.97 17.99
CA PHE A 41 -48.83 35.26 17.73
C PHE A 41 -48.82 36.14 18.98
N VAL A 42 -48.29 37.36 18.84
CA VAL A 42 -48.25 38.33 19.94
C VAL A 42 -49.47 39.24 19.84
N THR A 43 -50.44 38.97 20.72
CA THR A 43 -51.78 39.60 20.73
C THR A 43 -51.74 41.10 21.03
N GLU A 44 -50.80 41.54 21.88
CA GLU A 44 -50.65 42.92 22.35
C GLU A 44 -50.32 43.91 21.22
N ILE A 45 -49.66 43.42 20.16
CA ILE A 45 -49.09 44.23 19.07
C ILE A 45 -49.59 43.77 17.70
N ASN A 46 -50.40 42.70 17.65
CA ASN A 46 -50.91 42.08 16.43
C ASN A 46 -49.80 41.67 15.44
N ILE A 47 -48.71 41.10 15.97
CA ILE A 47 -47.52 40.68 15.19
C ILE A 47 -47.45 39.16 15.12
N LEU A 48 -47.23 38.66 13.90
CA LEU A 48 -46.87 37.28 13.64
C LEU A 48 -45.42 37.23 13.13
N PRO A 49 -44.43 37.06 14.01
CA PRO A 49 -43.02 37.26 13.64
C PRO A 49 -42.48 36.18 12.68
N PHE A 50 -43.14 35.03 12.62
CA PHE A 50 -42.76 33.91 11.77
C PHE A 50 -44.02 33.22 11.24
N PHE A 51 -44.12 33.03 9.91
CA PHE A 51 -45.28 32.39 9.28
C PHE A 51 -44.90 31.17 8.42
N PRO A 52 -44.71 29.97 9.02
CA PRO A 52 -44.22 28.78 8.34
C PRO A 52 -45.14 28.23 7.24
N ALA A 53 -46.44 28.54 7.28
CA ALA A 53 -47.42 28.05 6.31
C ALA A 53 -47.07 28.46 4.87
N ILE A 54 -46.54 29.67 4.67
CA ILE A 54 -46.07 30.11 3.35
C ILE A 54 -44.83 29.34 2.90
N GLY A 55 -43.87 29.10 3.79
CA GLY A 55 -42.69 28.30 3.46
C GLY A 55 -43.04 26.87 3.06
N PHE A 56 -44.01 26.26 3.75
CA PHE A 56 -44.57 24.96 3.38
C PHE A 56 -45.22 24.98 1.99
N ALA A 57 -46.02 26.02 1.72
CA ALA A 57 -46.71 26.17 0.44
C ALA A 57 -45.73 26.35 -0.73
N ILE A 58 -44.63 27.11 -0.53
CA ILE A 58 -43.58 27.27 -1.53
C ILE A 58 -42.88 25.92 -1.78
N ALA A 59 -42.45 25.23 -0.72
CA ALA A 59 -41.79 23.92 -0.83
C ALA A 59 -42.65 22.90 -1.58
N THR A 60 -43.92 22.77 -1.19
CA THR A 60 -44.85 21.83 -1.84
C THR A 60 -45.15 22.23 -3.28
N THR A 61 -45.23 23.52 -3.62
CA THR A 61 -45.42 23.99 -5.01
C THR A 61 -44.18 23.74 -5.88
N LEU A 62 -42.97 23.84 -5.31
CA LEU A 62 -41.74 23.46 -6.00
C LEU A 62 -41.73 21.96 -6.33
N LEU A 63 -42.23 21.11 -5.43
CA LEU A 63 -42.27 19.64 -5.57
C LEU A 63 -43.41 19.12 -6.45
N LEU A 64 -44.64 19.57 -6.21
CA LEU A 64 -45.88 19.02 -6.79
C LEU A 64 -46.51 19.93 -7.87
N GLY A 65 -45.88 21.07 -8.13
CA GLY A 65 -46.29 22.01 -9.17
C GLY A 65 -47.46 22.91 -8.78
N ARG A 66 -48.01 23.63 -9.77
CA ARG A 66 -49.01 24.71 -9.58
C ARG A 66 -50.34 24.23 -8.98
N LYS A 67 -50.63 22.93 -9.02
CA LYS A 67 -51.84 22.32 -8.46
C LYS A 67 -52.00 22.59 -6.96
N VAL A 68 -50.88 22.77 -6.26
CA VAL A 68 -50.82 23.08 -4.82
C VAL A 68 -51.46 24.43 -4.48
N ILE A 69 -51.39 25.40 -5.39
CA ILE A 69 -51.86 26.79 -5.14
C ILE A 69 -53.36 26.83 -4.79
N LEU A 70 -54.18 25.99 -5.43
CA LEU A 70 -55.61 25.91 -5.09
C LEU A 70 -55.82 25.34 -3.68
N GLY A 71 -55.02 24.36 -3.27
CA GLY A 71 -55.03 23.85 -1.89
C GLY A 71 -54.62 24.91 -0.87
N VAL A 72 -53.61 25.72 -1.19
CA VAL A 72 -53.19 26.86 -0.37
C VAL A 72 -54.32 27.89 -0.22
N ALA A 73 -55.01 28.23 -1.32
CA ALA A 73 -56.15 29.15 -1.29
C ALA A 73 -57.26 28.65 -0.35
N ILE A 74 -57.64 27.37 -0.48
CA ILE A 74 -58.68 26.74 0.36
C ILE A 74 -58.24 26.69 1.82
N GLY A 75 -57.02 26.22 2.10
CA GLY A 75 -56.48 26.16 3.46
C GLY A 75 -56.39 27.55 4.12
N CYS A 76 -55.97 28.56 3.37
CA CYS A 76 -55.91 29.95 3.84
C CYS A 76 -57.31 30.53 4.08
N LEU A 77 -58.30 30.16 3.28
CA LEU A 77 -59.69 30.58 3.46
C LEU A 77 -60.27 29.97 4.73
N LEU A 78 -60.09 28.66 4.95
CA LEU A 78 -60.50 27.98 6.18
C LEU A 78 -59.81 28.58 7.42
N PHE A 79 -58.52 28.91 7.31
CA PHE A 79 -57.79 29.57 8.38
C PHE A 79 -58.34 30.96 8.66
N SER A 80 -58.63 31.74 7.62
CA SER A 80 -59.17 33.10 7.77
C SER A 80 -60.56 33.08 8.40
N ILE A 81 -61.44 32.17 7.98
CA ILE A 81 -62.76 31.96 8.60
C ILE A 81 -62.59 31.59 10.07
N SER A 82 -61.67 30.66 10.39
CA SER A 82 -61.42 30.26 11.77
C SER A 82 -60.87 31.40 12.62
N LEU A 83 -60.09 32.33 12.05
CA LEU A 83 -59.52 33.44 12.79
C LEU A 83 -60.57 34.50 13.14
N TYR A 84 -61.52 34.74 12.24
CA TYR A 84 -62.57 35.75 12.41
C TYR A 84 -63.93 35.16 12.81
N LEU A 85 -63.94 33.92 13.31
CA LEU A 85 -65.19 33.23 13.66
C LEU A 85 -65.99 33.99 14.72
N SER A 86 -65.31 34.59 15.70
CA SER A 86 -65.93 35.47 16.70
C SER A 86 -66.59 36.70 16.08
N ASP A 87 -65.95 37.30 15.08
CA ASP A 87 -66.47 38.49 14.40
C ASP A 87 -67.71 38.14 13.56
N PHE A 88 -67.75 36.94 12.97
CA PHE A 88 -68.95 36.43 12.30
C PHE A 88 -70.09 36.12 13.26
N GLN A 89 -69.79 35.57 14.45
CA GLN A 89 -70.82 35.22 15.45
C GLN A 89 -71.38 36.45 16.17
N ASN A 90 -70.56 37.49 16.37
CA ASN A 90 -70.94 38.70 17.09
C ASN A 90 -71.54 39.80 16.18
N ALA A 91 -71.50 39.62 14.86
CA ALA A 91 -72.03 40.61 13.92
C ALA A 91 -73.56 40.61 13.92
N THR A 92 -74.15 41.76 14.27
CA THR A 92 -75.60 41.98 14.28
C THR A 92 -76.08 42.73 13.03
N THR A 93 -75.16 43.36 12.29
CA THR A 93 -75.45 44.10 11.06
C THR A 93 -74.60 43.63 9.87
N PHE A 94 -75.12 43.77 8.64
CA PHE A 94 -74.36 43.46 7.42
C PHE A 94 -73.07 44.28 7.33
N LYS A 95 -73.06 45.50 7.87
CA LYS A 95 -71.91 46.40 7.90
C LYS A 95 -70.76 45.82 8.74
N GLU A 96 -71.07 45.15 9.84
CA GLU A 96 -70.09 44.45 10.70
C GLU A 96 -69.51 43.20 10.03
N LEU A 97 -70.25 42.57 9.09
CA LEU A 97 -69.78 41.42 8.32
C LEU A 97 -68.82 41.77 7.17
N ILE A 98 -68.83 43.01 6.66
CA ILE A 98 -68.01 43.40 5.49
C ILE A 98 -66.51 43.23 5.77
N LYS A 99 -66.05 43.65 6.96
CA LYS A 99 -64.63 43.60 7.34
C LYS A 99 -64.06 42.16 7.43
N PRO A 100 -64.66 41.23 8.19
CA PRO A 100 -64.16 39.86 8.26
C PRO A 100 -64.32 39.12 6.91
N LEU A 101 -65.38 39.39 6.16
CA LEU A 101 -65.62 38.77 4.84
C LEU A 101 -64.58 39.22 3.80
N ALA A 102 -64.27 40.52 3.75
CA ALA A 102 -63.20 41.05 2.91
C ALA A 102 -61.83 40.44 3.24
N LEU A 103 -61.50 40.29 4.53
CA LEU A 103 -60.26 39.66 4.97
C LEU A 103 -60.17 38.18 4.59
N CYS A 104 -61.29 37.46 4.66
CA CYS A 104 -61.37 36.05 4.26
C CYS A 104 -61.19 35.84 2.76
N ILE A 105 -61.54 36.83 1.93
CA ILE A 105 -61.36 36.78 0.47
C ILE A 105 -59.94 37.22 0.08
N VAL A 106 -59.45 38.31 0.65
CA VAL A 106 -58.16 38.90 0.25
C VAL A 106 -56.97 38.06 0.72
N ARG A 107 -57.01 37.46 1.91
CA ARG A 107 -55.88 36.65 2.44
C ARG A 107 -55.52 35.44 1.55
N PRO A 108 -56.47 34.62 1.08
CA PRO A 108 -56.19 33.54 0.11
C PRO A 108 -55.56 34.02 -1.19
N ILE A 109 -56.01 35.17 -1.71
CA ILE A 109 -55.47 35.78 -2.94
C ILE A 109 -54.00 36.15 -2.72
N ILE A 110 -53.68 36.84 -1.61
CA ILE A 110 -52.31 37.20 -1.24
C ILE A 110 -51.43 35.95 -1.13
N ALA A 111 -51.88 34.93 -0.39
CA ALA A 111 -51.13 33.71 -0.19
C ALA A 111 -50.86 32.99 -1.52
N SER A 112 -51.85 32.95 -2.41
CA SER A 112 -51.75 32.31 -3.73
C SER A 112 -50.79 33.07 -4.65
N ILE A 113 -50.88 34.41 -4.70
CA ILE A 113 -49.96 35.26 -5.47
C ILE A 113 -48.53 35.10 -4.95
N ASN A 114 -48.33 35.09 -3.63
CA ASN A 114 -47.01 34.93 -3.03
C ASN A 114 -46.38 33.60 -3.46
N VAL A 115 -47.08 32.49 -3.20
CA VAL A 115 -46.58 31.15 -3.51
C VAL A 115 -46.34 30.97 -5.00
N PHE A 116 -47.21 31.52 -5.84
CA PHE A 116 -47.02 31.53 -7.29
C PHE A 116 -45.75 32.28 -7.70
N LEU A 117 -45.59 33.54 -7.27
CA LEU A 117 -44.46 34.38 -7.65
C LEU A 117 -43.13 33.81 -7.14
N VAL A 118 -43.04 33.45 -5.86
CA VAL A 118 -41.80 32.92 -5.28
C VAL A 118 -41.42 31.61 -5.98
N SER A 119 -42.37 30.69 -6.17
CA SER A 119 -42.09 29.41 -6.84
C SER A 119 -41.74 29.59 -8.32
N TYR A 120 -42.37 30.55 -9.01
CA TYR A 120 -42.10 30.86 -10.41
C TYR A 120 -40.71 31.48 -10.59
N LEU A 121 -40.37 32.52 -9.82
CA LEU A 121 -39.05 33.15 -9.84
C LEU A 121 -37.94 32.17 -9.46
N THR A 122 -38.18 31.34 -8.45
CA THR A 122 -37.23 30.28 -8.05
C THR A 122 -36.97 29.30 -9.19
N LYS A 123 -38.02 28.82 -9.87
CA LYS A 123 -37.84 27.90 -11.02
C LYS A 123 -37.17 28.58 -12.21
N LEU A 124 -37.51 29.84 -12.47
CA LEU A 124 -36.93 30.63 -13.56
C LEU A 124 -35.43 30.84 -13.36
N TRP A 125 -35.01 31.23 -12.16
CA TRP A 125 -33.62 31.56 -11.87
C TRP A 125 -32.75 30.33 -11.55
N CYS A 126 -33.30 29.31 -10.87
CA CYS A 126 -32.56 28.09 -10.50
C CYS A 126 -32.59 26.99 -11.59
N LYS A 127 -33.21 27.24 -12.76
CA LYS A 127 -33.31 26.30 -13.90
C LYS A 127 -33.78 24.89 -13.50
N ASN A 128 -34.83 24.79 -12.67
CA ASN A 128 -35.40 23.54 -12.12
C ASN A 128 -34.45 22.65 -11.29
N LYS A 129 -33.26 23.12 -10.90
CA LYS A 129 -32.41 22.41 -9.94
C LYS A 129 -32.89 22.62 -8.50
N TYR A 130 -32.40 21.80 -7.57
CA TYR A 130 -32.61 22.05 -6.15
C TYR A 130 -32.02 23.43 -5.79
N PRO A 131 -32.79 24.33 -5.13
CA PRO A 131 -32.33 25.69 -4.86
C PRO A 131 -31.09 25.78 -3.97
N PHE A 132 -30.72 24.71 -3.26
CA PHE A 132 -29.62 24.73 -2.29
C PHE A 132 -28.38 23.94 -2.75
N ASP A 133 -28.39 23.39 -3.97
CA ASP A 133 -27.23 22.69 -4.56
C ASP A 133 -26.10 23.64 -5.00
N ASN A 134 -26.41 24.92 -5.21
CA ASN A 134 -25.43 25.91 -5.67
C ASN A 134 -25.64 27.26 -4.99
N GLU A 135 -24.56 27.94 -4.69
CA GLU A 135 -24.50 29.18 -3.94
C GLU A 135 -25.29 30.32 -4.62
N LYS A 136 -25.27 30.37 -5.96
CA LYS A 136 -26.07 31.32 -6.75
C LYS A 136 -27.57 31.01 -6.63
N ASN A 137 -27.94 29.73 -6.60
CA ASN A 137 -29.34 29.33 -6.45
C ASN A 137 -29.89 29.72 -5.08
N VAL A 138 -29.07 29.65 -4.01
CA VAL A 138 -29.47 30.09 -2.67
C VAL A 138 -29.78 31.59 -2.67
N ILE A 139 -28.92 32.41 -3.28
CA ILE A 139 -29.14 33.85 -3.42
C ILE A 139 -30.39 34.14 -4.25
N PHE A 140 -30.57 33.46 -5.37
CA PHE A 140 -31.76 33.62 -6.21
C PHE A 140 -33.04 33.23 -5.48
N PHE A 141 -33.02 32.17 -4.67
CA PHE A 141 -34.17 31.80 -3.83
C PHE A 141 -34.49 32.85 -2.77
N ALA A 142 -33.47 33.42 -2.10
CA ALA A 142 -33.66 34.49 -1.12
C ALA A 142 -34.25 35.76 -1.79
N LEU A 143 -33.73 36.15 -2.95
CA LEU A 143 -34.25 37.27 -3.74
C LEU A 143 -35.68 37.01 -4.22
N ALA A 144 -35.98 35.80 -4.70
CA ALA A 144 -37.32 35.41 -5.13
C ALA A 144 -38.31 35.51 -3.96
N SER A 145 -37.89 35.08 -2.76
CA SER A 145 -38.69 35.15 -1.53
C SER A 145 -38.98 36.59 -1.11
N LEU A 146 -37.98 37.48 -1.18
CA LEU A 146 -38.14 38.92 -0.90
C LEU A 146 -39.08 39.59 -1.90
N LEU A 147 -38.81 39.46 -3.20
CA LEU A 147 -39.60 40.11 -4.26
C LEU A 147 -41.03 39.58 -4.35
N GLY A 148 -41.20 38.26 -4.32
CA GLY A 148 -42.52 37.63 -4.38
C GLY A 148 -43.38 37.97 -3.17
N THR A 149 -42.78 38.04 -1.98
CA THR A 149 -43.50 38.46 -0.78
C THR A 149 -43.82 39.96 -0.80
N PHE A 150 -42.88 40.81 -1.25
CA PHE A 150 -43.12 42.24 -1.40
C PHE A 150 -44.30 42.53 -2.33
N VAL A 151 -44.32 41.94 -3.52
CA VAL A 151 -45.41 42.14 -4.50
C VAL A 151 -46.73 41.61 -3.97
N SER A 152 -46.75 40.42 -3.37
CA SER A 152 -47.98 39.80 -2.88
C SER A 152 -48.59 40.54 -1.69
N VAL A 153 -47.78 40.92 -0.70
CA VAL A 153 -48.25 41.66 0.48
C VAL A 153 -48.71 43.05 0.07
N SER A 154 -47.96 43.78 -0.76
CA SER A 154 -48.35 45.11 -1.24
C SER A 154 -49.65 45.08 -2.05
N THR A 155 -49.79 44.15 -2.98
CA THR A 155 -51.05 43.96 -3.74
C THR A 155 -52.24 43.71 -2.81
N GLY A 156 -52.04 42.88 -1.80
CA GLY A 156 -53.04 42.59 -0.77
C GLY A 156 -53.51 43.80 0.02
N PHE A 157 -52.56 44.60 0.48
CA PHE A 157 -52.85 45.81 1.25
C PHE A 157 -53.53 46.89 0.41
N ILE A 158 -53.07 47.10 -0.83
CA ILE A 158 -53.74 48.01 -1.78
C ILE A 158 -55.20 47.60 -1.98
N THR A 159 -55.47 46.29 -2.08
CA THR A 159 -56.84 45.77 -2.21
C THR A 159 -57.69 46.05 -0.97
N LEU A 160 -57.10 45.99 0.23
CA LEU A 160 -57.79 46.30 1.48
C LEU A 160 -58.05 47.81 1.66
N THR A 161 -57.17 48.68 1.17
CA THR A 161 -57.35 50.15 1.26
C THR A 161 -58.48 50.69 0.39
N ILE A 162 -58.91 49.95 -0.63
CA ILE A 162 -60.07 50.30 -1.46
C ILE A 162 -61.38 50.08 -0.68
N ILE A 163 -61.35 49.31 0.41
CA ILE A 163 -62.53 49.00 1.23
C ILE A 163 -62.65 50.07 2.33
N PRO A 164 -63.76 50.84 2.39
CA PRO A 164 -63.91 52.02 3.27
C PRO A 164 -63.93 51.72 4.79
N TYR A 165 -63.70 50.47 5.18
CA TYR A 165 -63.77 49.97 6.56
C TYR A 165 -62.38 49.64 7.16
N PHE A 166 -61.29 49.94 6.45
CA PHE A 166 -59.93 49.77 6.92
C PHE A 166 -59.28 51.12 7.24
N SER A 167 -58.84 51.31 8.50
CA SER A 167 -58.02 52.47 8.85
C SER A 167 -56.59 52.30 8.31
N LEU A 168 -56.01 53.40 7.83
CA LEU A 168 -54.60 53.48 7.40
C LEU A 168 -53.64 53.67 8.59
N ASP A 169 -54.18 53.85 9.79
CA ASP A 169 -53.40 53.97 11.02
C ASP A 169 -52.56 52.70 11.21
N ASN A 170 -51.24 52.87 11.35
CA ASN A 170 -50.27 51.78 11.44
C ASN A 170 -50.07 50.95 10.15
N PHE A 171 -50.42 51.47 8.96
CA PHE A 171 -50.20 50.79 7.68
C PHE A 171 -48.78 50.22 7.53
N ILE A 172 -47.77 51.08 7.71
CA ILE A 172 -46.35 50.73 7.52
C ILE A 172 -45.95 49.58 8.46
N LEU A 173 -46.47 49.61 9.69
CA LEU A 173 -46.21 48.61 10.71
C LEU A 173 -46.76 47.23 10.31
N ILE A 174 -48.06 47.15 10.00
CA ILE A 174 -48.72 45.87 9.67
C ILE A 174 -48.18 45.31 8.35
N TRP A 175 -47.95 46.16 7.35
CA TRP A 175 -47.35 45.78 6.08
C TRP A 175 -45.93 45.21 6.27
N SER A 176 -45.07 45.93 6.99
CA SER A 176 -43.67 45.54 7.24
C SER A 176 -43.58 44.23 8.04
N ASN A 177 -44.41 44.05 9.07
CA ASN A 177 -44.43 42.84 9.88
C ASN A 177 -44.89 41.62 9.07
N LYS A 178 -45.93 41.78 8.25
CA LYS A 178 -46.44 40.69 7.40
C LYS A 178 -45.47 40.32 6.30
N LEU A 179 -44.78 41.30 5.71
CA LEU A 179 -43.70 41.07 4.75
C LEU A 179 -42.59 40.24 5.40
N ARG A 180 -42.04 40.69 6.53
CA ARG A 180 -40.93 40.01 7.22
C ARG A 180 -41.29 38.60 7.70
N GLY A 181 -42.46 38.42 8.32
CA GLY A 181 -42.91 37.11 8.80
C GLY A 181 -43.09 36.07 7.68
N ASN A 182 -43.57 36.51 6.51
CA ASN A 182 -43.73 35.67 5.33
C ASN A 182 -42.37 35.31 4.68
N VAL A 183 -41.46 36.29 4.56
CA VAL A 183 -40.10 36.07 4.05
C VAL A 183 -39.34 35.09 4.95
N LEU A 184 -39.44 35.27 6.27
CA LEU A 184 -38.81 34.39 7.25
C LEU A 184 -39.39 32.96 7.18
N GLY A 185 -40.71 32.86 7.00
CA GLY A 185 -41.40 31.60 6.71
C GLY A 185 -40.83 30.90 5.48
N ALA A 186 -40.61 31.63 4.38
CA ALA A 186 -39.99 31.08 3.17
C ALA A 186 -38.54 30.62 3.41
N ILE A 187 -37.71 31.45 4.05
CA ILE A 187 -36.27 31.18 4.16
C ILE A 187 -35.92 30.11 5.19
N ILE A 188 -36.72 29.94 6.24
CA ILE A 188 -36.44 28.90 7.25
C ILE A 188 -37.22 27.62 6.96
N PHE A 189 -38.51 27.74 6.64
CA PHE A 189 -39.38 26.56 6.56
C PHE A 189 -39.35 25.89 5.18
N THR A 190 -39.12 26.62 4.08
CA THR A 190 -38.99 25.99 2.76
C THR A 190 -37.77 25.05 2.68
N PRO A 191 -36.55 25.45 3.08
CA PRO A 191 -35.41 24.54 3.10
C PRO A 191 -35.62 23.35 4.05
N PHE A 192 -36.26 23.56 5.19
CA PHE A 192 -36.62 22.48 6.11
C PHE A 192 -37.49 21.42 5.42
N VAL A 193 -38.62 21.82 4.84
CA VAL A 193 -39.53 20.86 4.16
C VAL A 193 -38.83 20.16 3.00
N LEU A 194 -38.08 20.91 2.17
CA LEU A 194 -37.42 20.34 1.00
C LEU A 194 -36.29 19.38 1.38
N SER A 195 -35.43 19.73 2.33
CA SER A 195 -34.31 18.87 2.76
C SER A 195 -34.80 17.57 3.40
N TRP A 196 -35.87 17.61 4.18
CA TRP A 196 -36.42 16.43 4.85
C TRP A 196 -37.15 15.46 3.90
N LEU A 197 -37.72 15.99 2.81
CA LEU A 197 -38.31 15.17 1.75
C LEU A 197 -37.27 14.68 0.73
N LEU A 198 -36.07 15.25 0.68
CA LEU A 198 -35.01 14.84 -0.23
C LEU A 198 -34.52 13.43 0.13
N ARG A 199 -34.39 12.55 -0.88
CA ARG A 199 -33.95 11.16 -0.75
C ARG A 199 -32.42 11.11 -0.59
N THR A 200 -31.93 11.51 0.58
CA THR A 200 -30.51 11.46 0.93
C THR A 200 -30.18 10.24 1.80
N LYS A 201 -29.03 9.61 1.57
CA LYS A 201 -28.46 8.55 2.44
C LYS A 201 -27.81 9.10 3.71
N GLU A 202 -28.20 10.32 4.10
CA GLU A 202 -27.50 11.13 5.10
C GLU A 202 -27.37 10.40 6.43
N PHE A 203 -28.41 9.71 6.91
CA PHE A 203 -28.39 8.99 8.19
C PHE A 203 -27.93 7.52 8.10
N THR A 204 -27.97 6.91 6.91
CA THR A 204 -27.81 5.45 6.74
C THR A 204 -26.35 4.96 6.79
N GLY A 205 -25.38 5.86 7.00
CA GLY A 205 -23.96 5.53 7.13
C GLY A 205 -23.25 6.21 8.31
N TRP A 206 -23.97 6.83 9.23
CA TRP A 206 -23.34 7.50 10.38
C TRP A 206 -22.82 6.51 11.41
N SER A 207 -21.56 6.70 11.81
CA SER A 207 -21.00 6.06 13.00
C SER A 207 -21.75 6.46 14.27
N ALA A 208 -21.67 5.64 15.31
CA ALA A 208 -22.28 5.96 16.61
C ALA A 208 -21.81 7.33 17.15
N VAL A 209 -20.54 7.65 16.94
CA VAL A 209 -19.94 8.94 17.31
C VAL A 209 -20.62 10.10 16.59
N LYS A 210 -20.86 10.00 15.26
CA LYS A 210 -21.49 11.07 14.48
C LYS A 210 -22.94 11.31 14.89
N LYS A 211 -23.68 10.26 15.27
CA LYS A 211 -25.04 10.38 15.83
C LYS A 211 -25.04 11.08 17.19
N MET A 212 -24.09 10.72 18.07
CA MET A 212 -23.92 11.36 19.37
C MET A 212 -23.54 12.83 19.22
N GLU A 213 -22.64 13.17 18.29
CA GLU A 213 -22.24 14.54 17.98
C GLU A 213 -23.44 15.40 17.54
N ALA A 214 -24.31 14.88 16.67
CA ALA A 214 -25.53 15.58 16.25
C ALA A 214 -26.49 15.82 17.43
N PHE A 215 -26.64 14.84 18.32
CA PHE A 215 -27.47 14.97 19.52
C PHE A 215 -26.92 16.02 20.49
N ILE A 216 -25.60 16.03 20.71
CA ILE A 216 -24.91 17.04 21.52
C ILE A 216 -25.12 18.43 20.92
N LEU A 217 -24.93 18.60 19.61
CA LEU A 217 -25.14 19.87 18.92
C LEU A 217 -26.56 20.41 19.18
N ILE A 218 -27.60 19.58 19.04
CA ILE A 218 -28.99 20.01 19.24
C ILE A 218 -29.23 20.40 20.71
N ILE A 219 -28.77 19.60 21.66
CA ILE A 219 -28.92 19.90 23.11
C ILE A 219 -28.19 21.19 23.47
N PHE A 220 -26.94 21.34 23.05
CA PHE A 220 -26.16 22.54 23.34
C PHE A 220 -26.77 23.78 22.69
N THR A 221 -27.28 23.66 21.46
CA THR A 221 -28.02 24.75 20.81
C THR A 221 -29.23 25.13 21.65
N LEU A 222 -30.02 24.16 22.12
CA LEU A 222 -31.20 24.38 22.96
C LEU A 222 -30.84 25.17 24.23
N PHE A 223 -29.91 24.64 25.03
CA PHE A 223 -29.49 25.26 26.30
C PHE A 223 -28.86 26.62 26.09
N THR A 224 -27.99 26.76 25.09
CA THR A 224 -27.29 28.03 24.85
C THR A 224 -28.24 29.10 24.34
N THR A 225 -29.23 28.74 23.51
CA THR A 225 -30.26 29.69 23.07
C THR A 225 -31.09 30.19 24.24
N ILE A 226 -31.55 29.29 25.12
CA ILE A 226 -32.29 29.70 26.33
C ILE A 226 -31.42 30.60 27.20
N TYR A 227 -30.18 30.20 27.48
CA TYR A 227 -29.25 30.95 28.32
C TYR A 227 -28.94 32.36 27.79
N ILE A 228 -28.64 32.50 26.49
CA ILE A 228 -28.31 33.79 25.88
C ILE A 228 -29.48 34.77 26.03
N PHE A 229 -30.69 34.30 25.72
CA PHE A 229 -31.87 35.15 25.77
C PHE A 229 -32.28 35.47 27.22
N GLU A 230 -32.24 34.51 28.16
CA GLU A 230 -32.54 34.78 29.59
C GLU A 230 -31.55 35.76 30.24
N THR A 231 -30.25 35.61 29.98
CA THR A 231 -29.21 36.39 30.68
C THR A 231 -28.95 37.78 30.10
N HIS A 232 -29.64 38.14 29.01
CA HIS A 232 -29.42 39.41 28.27
C HIS A 232 -27.94 39.61 27.88
N ALA A 233 -27.19 38.52 27.72
CA ALA A 233 -25.81 38.59 27.29
C ALA A 233 -25.80 38.98 25.81
N ASN A 234 -25.16 40.10 25.45
CA ASN A 234 -24.93 40.57 24.07
C ASN A 234 -24.00 39.64 23.26
N ASN A 235 -24.31 38.35 23.25
CA ASN A 235 -23.50 37.24 22.73
C ASN A 235 -24.28 36.38 21.73
N GLU A 236 -25.31 36.93 21.08
CA GLU A 236 -26.15 36.23 20.10
C GLU A 236 -25.34 35.66 18.92
N SER A 237 -24.15 36.21 18.65
CA SER A 237 -23.20 35.66 17.68
C SER A 237 -22.74 34.23 18.01
N ILE A 238 -22.87 33.77 19.25
CA ILE A 238 -22.60 32.37 19.63
C ILE A 238 -23.60 31.41 18.95
N LEU A 239 -24.84 31.84 18.70
CA LEU A 239 -25.82 31.02 18.00
C LEU A 239 -25.41 30.73 16.55
N PHE A 240 -24.70 31.68 15.93
CA PHE A 240 -24.13 31.49 14.60
C PHE A 240 -23.05 30.41 14.58
N PHE A 241 -22.29 30.24 15.67
CA PHE A 241 -21.31 29.16 15.79
C PHE A 241 -21.95 27.77 15.68
N PHE A 242 -23.11 27.54 16.33
CA PHE A 242 -23.81 26.26 16.22
C PHE A 242 -24.35 26.01 14.81
N LEU A 243 -24.79 27.06 14.11
CA LEU A 243 -25.19 26.96 12.70
C LEU A 243 -24.01 26.68 11.77
N ILE A 244 -22.84 27.28 11.99
CA ILE A 244 -21.60 26.96 11.26
C ILE A 244 -21.17 25.52 11.56
N TRP A 245 -21.19 25.10 12.83
CA TRP A 245 -20.85 23.72 13.20
C TRP A 245 -21.79 22.73 12.51
N ALA A 246 -23.09 23.04 12.46
CA ALA A 246 -24.06 22.28 11.70
C ALA A 246 -23.70 22.20 10.21
N ALA A 247 -23.32 23.33 9.59
CA ALA A 247 -22.98 23.42 8.16
C ALA A 247 -21.71 22.67 7.78
N CYS A 248 -20.65 22.78 8.59
CA CYS A 248 -19.37 22.15 8.33
C CYS A 248 -19.41 20.63 8.56
N ARG A 249 -20.22 20.15 9.50
CA ARG A 249 -20.16 18.75 9.98
C ARG A 249 -21.31 17.88 9.50
N PHE A 250 -22.48 18.47 9.32
CA PHE A 250 -23.71 17.77 8.99
C PHE A 250 -24.27 18.29 7.66
N GLY A 251 -25.32 17.63 7.15
CA GLY A 251 -26.01 18.09 5.94
C GLY A 251 -27.23 18.96 6.25
N MET A 252 -27.96 19.29 5.19
CA MET A 252 -29.07 20.25 5.21
C MET A 252 -30.17 19.92 6.23
N LYS A 253 -30.38 18.65 6.57
CA LYS A 253 -31.43 18.25 7.53
C LYS A 253 -31.14 18.73 8.94
N ILE A 254 -29.89 18.64 9.40
CA ILE A 254 -29.49 19.09 10.74
C ILE A 254 -29.45 20.62 10.79
N ILE A 255 -28.91 21.28 9.77
CA ILE A 255 -28.83 22.73 9.68
C ILE A 255 -30.23 23.36 9.80
N THR A 256 -31.18 22.86 9.01
CA THR A 256 -32.55 23.37 9.01
C THR A 256 -33.29 23.07 10.31
N LEU A 257 -33.00 21.94 10.96
CA LEU A 257 -33.54 21.62 12.28
C LEU A 257 -33.00 22.55 13.37
N VAL A 258 -31.67 22.76 13.43
CA VAL A 258 -31.02 23.66 14.39
C VAL A 258 -31.54 25.09 14.21
N SER A 259 -31.64 25.56 12.96
CA SER A 259 -32.23 26.87 12.63
C SER A 259 -33.68 27.01 13.09
N LEU A 260 -34.50 25.97 12.89
CA LEU A 260 -35.89 25.97 13.35
C LEU A 260 -35.99 26.00 14.88
N VAL A 261 -35.13 25.27 15.59
CA VAL A 261 -35.05 25.28 17.07
C VAL A 261 -34.67 26.67 17.58
N ILE A 262 -33.63 27.28 17.03
CA ILE A 262 -33.21 28.66 17.37
C ILE A 262 -34.37 29.62 17.14
N THR A 263 -35.04 29.53 15.99
CA THR A 263 -36.17 30.41 15.63
C THR A 263 -37.30 30.32 16.63
N ILE A 264 -37.74 29.11 16.98
CA ILE A 264 -38.87 28.91 17.90
C ILE A 264 -38.54 29.47 19.29
N ILE A 265 -37.33 29.18 19.81
CA ILE A 265 -36.92 29.62 21.14
C ILE A 265 -36.70 31.13 21.18
N SER A 266 -35.99 31.69 20.21
CA SER A 266 -35.77 33.13 20.15
C SER A 266 -37.08 33.90 20.11
N ILE A 267 -38.06 33.44 19.32
CA ILE A 267 -39.37 34.10 19.28
C ILE A 267 -40.10 33.96 20.62
N TYR A 268 -40.07 32.78 21.26
CA TYR A 268 -40.69 32.57 22.57
C TYR A 268 -40.08 33.46 23.67
N CYS A 269 -38.75 33.57 23.71
CA CYS A 269 -38.05 34.42 24.67
C CYS A 269 -38.35 35.90 24.42
N THR A 270 -38.31 36.35 23.16
CA THR A 270 -38.69 37.72 22.79
C THR A 270 -40.15 38.02 23.12
N SER A 271 -41.07 37.05 22.96
CA SER A 271 -42.49 37.25 23.29
C SER A 271 -42.77 37.38 24.79
N HIS A 272 -41.85 36.96 25.66
CA HIS A 272 -41.99 37.05 27.12
C HIS A 272 -41.11 38.16 27.73
N GLN A 273 -40.56 39.07 26.91
CA GLN A 273 -39.62 40.12 27.32
C GLN A 273 -38.36 39.60 28.04
N MET A 274 -38.01 38.33 27.83
CA MET A 274 -36.79 37.71 28.34
C MET A 274 -35.68 37.83 27.29
N CYS A 275 -35.41 39.04 26.78
CA CYS A 275 -34.65 39.21 25.53
C CYS A 275 -33.39 40.06 25.69
N GLY A 276 -32.29 39.66 25.04
CA GLY A 276 -31.07 40.48 24.89
C GLY A 276 -31.24 41.69 23.96
N PHE A 277 -32.19 41.65 23.02
CA PHE A 277 -32.55 42.79 22.18
C PHE A 277 -33.53 43.72 22.92
N THR A 278 -33.10 44.43 23.96
CA THR A 278 -33.97 45.44 24.62
C THR A 278 -33.87 46.77 23.88
N PHE A 279 -34.64 46.93 22.80
CA PHE A 279 -34.87 48.24 22.21
C PHE A 279 -36.19 48.81 22.76
N ILE A 280 -36.34 50.14 22.79
CA ILE A 280 -37.55 50.77 23.35
C ILE A 280 -38.76 50.46 22.45
N GLY A 281 -39.46 49.34 22.72
CA GLY A 281 -40.73 48.92 22.14
C GLY A 281 -40.70 47.60 21.35
N TRP A 282 -41.69 46.73 21.61
CA TRP A 282 -41.82 45.38 21.05
C TRP A 282 -41.62 45.24 19.53
N ASN A 283 -42.03 46.22 18.75
CA ASN A 283 -41.88 46.19 17.29
C ASN A 283 -40.41 46.23 16.85
N LYS A 284 -39.55 46.94 17.60
CA LYS A 284 -38.11 47.02 17.33
C LYS A 284 -37.42 45.70 17.67
N ASP A 285 -37.79 45.07 18.78
CA ASP A 285 -37.21 43.80 19.22
C ASP A 285 -37.51 42.67 18.21
N PHE A 286 -38.76 42.56 17.75
CA PHE A 286 -39.11 41.60 16.71
C PHE A 286 -38.50 41.93 15.34
N PHE A 287 -38.29 43.21 15.02
CA PHE A 287 -37.57 43.59 13.80
C PHE A 287 -36.12 43.09 13.81
N MET A 288 -35.40 43.35 14.91
CA MET A 288 -34.01 42.91 15.06
C MET A 288 -33.91 41.39 15.04
N LEU A 289 -34.81 40.69 15.73
CA LEU A 289 -34.85 39.23 15.71
C LEU A 289 -35.08 38.68 14.30
N GLN A 290 -36.05 39.20 13.56
CA GLN A 290 -36.35 38.73 12.20
C GLN A 290 -35.18 38.97 11.25
N LEU A 291 -34.52 40.13 11.35
CA LEU A 291 -33.34 40.45 10.55
C LEU A 291 -32.17 39.52 10.90
N PHE A 292 -31.93 39.30 12.18
CA PHE A 292 -30.93 38.36 12.67
C PHE A 292 -31.17 36.95 12.11
N LEU A 293 -32.38 36.41 12.23
CA LEU A 293 -32.71 35.07 11.72
C LEU A 293 -32.60 34.99 10.19
N PHE A 294 -33.02 36.02 9.46
CA PHE A 294 -32.88 36.08 8.01
C PHE A 294 -31.42 36.03 7.57
N VAL A 295 -30.57 36.92 8.12
CA VAL A 295 -29.16 37.03 7.72
C VAL A 295 -28.41 35.75 8.06
N ASN A 296 -28.59 35.20 9.26
CA ASN A 296 -27.94 33.97 9.67
C ASN A 296 -28.37 32.78 8.80
N MET A 297 -29.67 32.65 8.50
CA MET A 297 -30.15 31.52 7.70
C MET A 297 -29.63 31.58 6.26
N VAL A 298 -29.68 32.75 5.60
CA VAL A 298 -29.15 32.91 4.24
C VAL A 298 -27.64 32.64 4.22
N SER A 299 -26.89 33.15 5.21
CA SER A 299 -25.44 32.95 5.30
C SER A 299 -25.07 31.47 5.45
N VAL A 300 -25.82 30.73 6.27
CA VAL A 300 -25.54 29.31 6.55
C VAL A 300 -25.93 28.43 5.36
N LEU A 301 -27.06 28.72 4.70
CA LEU A 301 -27.43 28.04 3.46
C LEU A 301 -26.40 28.27 2.35
N PHE A 302 -25.91 29.51 2.23
CA PHE A 302 -24.88 29.87 1.26
C PHE A 302 -23.56 29.16 1.54
N LEU A 303 -23.09 29.20 2.80
CA LEU A 303 -21.90 28.48 3.25
C LEU A 303 -22.01 26.98 2.97
N LYS A 304 -23.15 26.36 3.31
CA LYS A 304 -23.35 24.93 3.09
C LYS A 304 -23.29 24.56 1.61
N SER A 305 -23.88 25.39 0.76
CA SER A 305 -23.89 25.16 -0.68
C SER A 305 -22.48 25.21 -1.28
N ILE A 306 -21.64 26.16 -0.84
CA ILE A 306 -20.22 26.23 -1.23
C ILE A 306 -19.48 24.96 -0.80
N LEU A 307 -19.68 24.52 0.46
CA LEU A 307 -19.03 23.32 0.98
C LEU A 307 -19.43 22.05 0.21
N GLU A 308 -20.72 21.89 -0.13
CA GLU A 308 -21.18 20.73 -0.92
C GLU A 308 -20.67 20.78 -2.36
N GLN A 309 -20.58 21.94 -2.99
CA GLN A 309 -19.98 22.05 -4.32
C GLN A 309 -18.52 21.60 -4.30
N LYS A 310 -17.74 22.09 -3.33
CA LYS A 310 -16.33 21.76 -3.19
C LYS A 310 -16.12 20.27 -2.92
N GLU A 311 -16.88 19.68 -2.00
CA GLU A 311 -16.80 18.24 -1.71
C GLU A 311 -17.15 17.38 -2.94
N ASN A 312 -18.12 17.80 -3.75
CA ASN A 312 -18.47 17.11 -4.99
C ASN A 312 -17.38 17.23 -6.07
N GLU A 313 -16.72 18.38 -6.18
CA GLU A 313 -15.60 18.60 -7.11
C GLU A 313 -14.37 17.77 -6.70
N GLU A 314 -14.01 17.76 -5.42
CA GLU A 314 -12.91 16.95 -4.88
C GLU A 314 -13.16 15.45 -5.05
N ASN A 315 -14.38 14.97 -4.77
CA ASN A 315 -14.72 13.56 -4.96
C ASN A 315 -14.64 13.15 -6.43
N LYS A 316 -15.09 14.01 -7.35
CA LYS A 316 -14.93 13.75 -8.79
C LYS A 316 -13.46 13.67 -9.18
N LEU A 317 -12.64 14.59 -8.69
CA LEU A 317 -11.21 14.62 -8.96
C LEU A 317 -10.52 13.36 -8.43
N LYS A 318 -10.82 12.92 -7.20
CA LYS A 318 -10.30 11.67 -6.63
C LYS A 318 -10.68 10.43 -7.44
N ILE A 319 -11.92 10.34 -7.92
CA ILE A 319 -12.36 9.23 -8.76
C ILE A 319 -11.61 9.25 -10.11
N THR A 320 -11.49 10.44 -10.72
CA THR A 320 -10.77 10.58 -12.00
C THR A 320 -9.28 10.25 -11.86
N GLU A 321 -8.63 10.66 -10.75
CA GLU A 321 -7.24 10.28 -10.46
C GLU A 321 -7.09 8.77 -10.26
N GLN A 322 -8.02 8.13 -9.52
CA GLN A 322 -8.02 6.68 -9.33
C GLN A 322 -8.21 5.92 -10.64
N ASP A 323 -9.14 6.35 -11.49
CA ASP A 323 -9.37 5.75 -12.80
C ASP A 323 -8.11 5.89 -13.69
N LEU A 324 -7.48 7.07 -13.70
CA LEU A 324 -6.24 7.33 -14.43
C LEU A 324 -5.07 6.48 -13.92
N ASP A 325 -4.91 6.36 -12.60
CA ASP A 325 -3.87 5.52 -12.00
C ASP A 325 -4.11 4.04 -12.28
N LEU A 326 -5.37 3.58 -12.25
CA LEU A 326 -5.74 2.22 -12.61
C LEU A 326 -5.41 1.92 -14.08
N GLU A 327 -5.81 2.79 -15.01
CA GLU A 327 -5.48 2.64 -16.43
C GLU A 327 -3.97 2.60 -16.67
N LYS A 328 -3.22 3.51 -16.03
CA LYS A 328 -1.76 3.56 -16.10
C LYS A 328 -1.11 2.29 -15.55
N ASN A 329 -1.61 1.77 -14.43
CA ASN A 329 -1.10 0.55 -13.82
C ASN A 329 -1.41 -0.69 -14.67
N ILE A 330 -2.62 -0.80 -15.25
CA ILE A 330 -2.99 -1.88 -16.16
C ILE A 330 -2.09 -1.84 -17.41
N LEU A 331 -1.90 -0.66 -18.01
CA LEU A 331 -1.03 -0.50 -19.18
C LEU A 331 0.41 -0.90 -18.85
N LYS A 332 0.95 -0.42 -17.72
CA LYS A 332 2.30 -0.76 -17.27
C LYS A 332 2.45 -2.26 -17.00
N ALA A 333 1.48 -2.88 -16.32
CA ALA A 333 1.51 -4.32 -16.05
C ALA A 333 1.41 -5.14 -17.35
N THR A 334 0.62 -4.70 -18.32
CA THR A 334 0.48 -5.37 -19.63
C THR A 334 1.78 -5.31 -20.43
N VAL A 335 2.44 -4.14 -20.44
CA VAL A 335 3.72 -3.93 -21.13
C VAL A 335 4.88 -4.67 -20.43
N GLU A 336 4.83 -4.80 -19.10
CA GLU A 336 5.86 -5.49 -18.30
C GLU A 336 5.67 -6.99 -18.11
N SER A 337 4.46 -7.51 -18.33
CA SER A 337 4.14 -8.94 -18.17
C SER A 337 5.08 -9.88 -18.95
N PRO A 338 5.38 -9.63 -20.24
CA PRO A 338 6.25 -10.52 -21.00
C PRO A 338 7.73 -10.22 -20.73
N LYS A 339 8.34 -11.02 -19.84
CA LYS A 339 9.74 -10.85 -19.37
C LYS A 339 10.82 -11.07 -20.45
N GLU A 340 10.48 -11.79 -21.52
CA GLU A 340 11.41 -12.17 -22.59
C GLU A 340 11.12 -11.45 -23.92
N VAL A 341 10.14 -10.55 -23.92
CA VAL A 341 9.75 -9.77 -25.10
C VAL A 341 10.15 -8.32 -24.86
N SER A 342 11.04 -7.79 -25.69
CA SER A 342 11.42 -6.38 -25.61
C SER A 342 10.33 -5.52 -26.26
N ILE A 343 9.64 -4.72 -25.44
CA ILE A 343 8.57 -3.81 -25.90
C ILE A 343 8.99 -2.37 -25.61
N PHE A 344 8.92 -1.50 -26.61
CA PHE A 344 9.14 -0.07 -26.43
C PHE A 344 8.37 0.76 -27.45
N SER A 345 8.08 2.00 -27.08
CA SER A 345 7.40 2.98 -27.92
C SER A 345 8.23 4.24 -28.01
N LEU A 346 8.33 4.80 -29.21
CA LEU A 346 9.03 6.05 -29.51
C LEU A 346 8.06 7.09 -30.04
N ASN A 347 8.33 8.38 -29.80
CA ASN A 347 7.59 9.48 -30.42
C ASN A 347 8.07 9.74 -31.86
N THR A 348 7.48 10.73 -32.54
CA THR A 348 7.87 11.12 -33.91
C THR A 348 9.33 11.55 -34.06
N ASN A 349 9.97 11.97 -32.96
CA ASN A 349 11.38 12.36 -32.93
C ASN A 349 12.29 11.20 -32.48
N LEU A 350 11.76 9.99 -32.37
CA LEU A 350 12.45 8.77 -31.91
C LEU A 350 12.90 8.80 -30.45
N ASN A 351 12.28 9.64 -29.62
CA ASN A 351 12.51 9.64 -28.17
C ASN A 351 11.61 8.60 -27.50
N TYR A 352 12.12 7.94 -26.46
CA TYR A 352 11.36 6.94 -25.69
C TYR A 352 10.12 7.54 -25.02
N LEU A 353 8.94 6.99 -25.36
CA LEU A 353 7.67 7.25 -24.68
C LEU A 353 7.42 6.25 -23.55
N SER A 354 7.72 4.98 -23.81
CA SER A 354 7.64 3.88 -22.85
C SER A 354 8.55 2.74 -23.28
N PHE A 355 8.95 1.91 -22.33
CA PHE A 355 9.66 0.66 -22.59
C PHE A 355 9.48 -0.26 -21.38
N ASN A 356 9.60 -1.56 -21.62
CA ASN A 356 9.57 -2.55 -20.56
C ASN A 356 10.97 -2.89 -20.04
N SER A 357 11.02 -3.56 -18.90
CA SER A 357 12.25 -4.01 -18.24
C SER A 357 13.11 -4.92 -19.12
N ALA A 358 12.49 -5.73 -19.98
CA ALA A 358 13.19 -6.57 -20.96
C ALA A 358 13.97 -5.71 -21.98
N HIS A 359 13.36 -4.66 -22.52
CA HIS A 359 14.03 -3.74 -23.44
C HIS A 359 15.16 -2.95 -22.76
N SER A 360 14.95 -2.50 -21.52
CA SER A 360 16.00 -1.81 -20.75
C SER A 360 17.23 -2.71 -20.54
N LYS A 361 17.02 -3.99 -20.19
CA LYS A 361 18.11 -4.98 -20.10
C LYS A 361 18.79 -5.22 -21.44
N TYR A 362 18.02 -5.33 -22.53
CA TYR A 362 18.57 -5.49 -23.87
C TYR A 362 19.51 -4.32 -24.24
N MET A 363 19.08 -3.07 -24.05
CA MET A 363 19.91 -1.90 -24.34
C MET A 363 21.20 -1.86 -23.48
N LYS A 364 21.12 -2.30 -22.22
CA LYS A 364 22.29 -2.40 -21.34
C LYS A 364 23.25 -3.50 -21.76
N ASN A 365 22.75 -4.66 -22.19
CA ASN A 365 23.58 -5.80 -22.58
C ASN A 365 24.23 -5.62 -23.96
N GLU A 366 23.47 -5.14 -24.95
CA GLU A 366 23.97 -5.00 -26.34
C GLU A 366 24.76 -3.71 -26.56
N TYR A 367 24.34 -2.62 -25.93
CA TYR A 367 24.91 -1.29 -26.19
C TYR A 367 25.58 -0.65 -24.95
N GLY A 368 25.49 -1.29 -23.77
CA GLY A 368 26.13 -0.77 -22.55
C GLY A 368 25.48 0.49 -21.96
N VAL A 369 24.26 0.84 -22.39
CA VAL A 369 23.59 2.10 -22.03
C VAL A 369 22.35 1.87 -21.17
N GLU A 370 22.17 2.72 -20.16
CA GLU A 370 20.93 2.81 -19.40
C GLU A 370 20.01 3.85 -20.04
N ILE A 371 18.77 3.45 -20.30
CA ILE A 371 17.77 4.27 -21.00
C ILE A 371 16.77 4.90 -20.02
N LYS A 372 16.34 6.13 -20.31
CA LYS A 372 15.27 6.85 -19.61
C LYS A 372 14.19 7.29 -20.59
N ILE A 373 12.97 7.49 -20.07
CA ILE A 373 11.89 8.09 -20.86
C ILE A 373 12.33 9.48 -21.30
N GLY A 374 12.18 9.79 -22.58
CA GLY A 374 12.64 11.04 -23.20
C GLY A 374 13.98 10.96 -23.91
N ASP A 375 14.81 9.94 -23.66
CA ASP A 375 16.09 9.76 -24.37
C ASP A 375 15.85 9.46 -25.85
N ASN A 376 16.73 9.94 -26.72
CA ASN A 376 16.66 9.64 -28.16
C ASN A 376 17.25 8.25 -28.45
N HIS A 377 16.46 7.37 -29.06
CA HIS A 377 16.87 5.99 -29.34
C HIS A 377 18.08 5.90 -30.29
N ILE A 378 18.18 6.79 -31.27
CA ILE A 378 19.23 6.75 -32.29
C ILE A 378 20.59 7.21 -31.74
N ASP A 379 20.59 8.18 -30.82
CA ASP A 379 21.82 8.71 -30.25
C ASP A 379 22.58 7.65 -29.43
N LEU A 380 21.83 6.72 -28.83
CA LEU A 380 22.33 5.66 -27.97
C LEU A 380 22.97 4.47 -28.72
N ILE A 381 22.83 4.38 -30.03
CA ILE A 381 23.37 3.27 -30.83
C ILE A 381 24.77 3.64 -31.34
N PRO A 382 25.83 2.85 -31.15
CA PRO A 382 27.18 3.25 -31.55
C PRO A 382 27.51 3.02 -33.03
N ARG A 383 26.92 2.01 -33.70
CA ARG A 383 27.26 1.65 -35.10
C ARG A 383 26.49 2.50 -36.12
N ARG A 384 27.22 3.23 -36.99
CA ARG A 384 26.65 4.13 -38.01
C ARG A 384 25.75 3.42 -39.04
N SER A 385 26.16 2.26 -39.55
CA SER A 385 25.35 1.48 -40.50
C SER A 385 24.01 1.02 -39.92
N ARG A 386 23.98 0.64 -38.63
CA ARG A 386 22.76 0.22 -37.92
C ARG A 386 21.82 1.41 -37.65
N LYS A 387 22.36 2.62 -37.40
CA LYS A 387 21.54 3.84 -37.27
C LYS A 387 20.74 4.13 -38.55
N GLU A 388 21.42 4.10 -39.70
CA GLU A 388 20.80 4.42 -41.00
C GLU A 388 19.67 3.44 -41.34
N GLU A 389 19.88 2.15 -41.04
CA GLU A 389 18.87 1.10 -41.19
C GLU A 389 17.64 1.36 -40.28
N ILE A 390 17.87 1.62 -38.99
CA ILE A 390 16.80 1.87 -38.02
C ILE A 390 15.99 3.12 -38.39
N ILE A 391 16.66 4.21 -38.76
CA ILE A 391 16.00 5.46 -39.21
C ILE A 391 15.12 5.19 -40.43
N SER A 392 15.62 4.44 -41.42
CA SER A 392 14.85 4.10 -42.62
C SER A 392 13.56 3.33 -42.28
N ILE A 393 13.67 2.32 -41.40
CA ILE A 393 12.51 1.52 -40.97
C ILE A 393 11.50 2.37 -40.20
N PHE A 394 11.95 3.17 -39.22
CA PHE A 394 11.04 4.02 -38.44
C PHE A 394 10.39 5.12 -39.29
N ASN A 395 11.10 5.70 -40.25
CA ASN A 395 10.51 6.66 -41.19
C ASN A 395 9.40 6.03 -42.05
N ASN A 396 9.51 4.74 -42.39
CA ASN A 396 8.46 4.03 -43.08
C ASN A 396 7.25 3.77 -42.17
N VAL A 397 7.50 3.39 -40.91
CA VAL A 397 6.44 3.15 -39.92
C VAL A 397 5.70 4.45 -39.56
N LEU A 398 6.42 5.56 -39.40
CA LEU A 398 5.84 6.88 -39.12
C LEU A 398 5.04 7.47 -40.29
N LYS A 399 5.14 6.89 -41.50
CA LYS A 399 4.24 7.18 -42.63
C LYS A 399 2.93 6.36 -42.58
N GLY A 400 2.79 5.47 -41.60
CA GLY A 400 1.57 4.69 -41.36
C GLY A 400 1.67 3.20 -41.71
N ASN A 401 2.83 2.72 -42.17
CA ASN A 401 3.03 1.32 -42.54
C ASN A 401 3.44 0.46 -41.33
N THR A 402 3.21 -0.85 -41.39
CA THR A 402 3.72 -1.82 -40.42
C THR A 402 4.99 -2.49 -40.97
N TYR A 403 5.88 -2.92 -40.07
CA TYR A 403 7.11 -3.64 -40.41
C TYR A 403 7.21 -4.91 -39.58
N SER A 404 7.55 -6.04 -40.19
CA SER A 404 7.82 -7.31 -39.52
C SER A 404 8.96 -8.03 -40.23
N ALA A 405 9.96 -8.48 -39.47
CA ALA A 405 11.08 -9.24 -40.02
C ALA A 405 11.63 -10.24 -39.00
N GLU A 406 12.13 -11.37 -39.49
CA GLU A 406 12.95 -12.29 -38.71
C GLU A 406 14.43 -11.97 -38.93
N GLU A 407 15.14 -11.68 -37.85
CA GLU A 407 16.55 -11.32 -37.86
C GLU A 407 17.35 -12.36 -37.07
N LYS A 408 18.50 -12.77 -37.62
CA LYS A 408 19.48 -13.58 -36.89
C LYS A 408 20.56 -12.67 -36.34
N ASP A 409 20.81 -12.74 -35.04
CA ASP A 409 21.83 -11.90 -34.42
C ASP A 409 23.25 -12.49 -34.55
N SER A 410 24.24 -11.74 -34.05
CA SER A 410 25.64 -12.14 -34.06
C SER A 410 25.98 -13.36 -33.20
N THR A 411 25.11 -13.71 -32.24
CA THR A 411 25.28 -14.90 -31.39
C THR A 411 24.66 -16.15 -32.02
N GLY A 412 23.90 -15.98 -33.11
CA GLY A 412 23.20 -17.03 -33.83
C GLY A 412 21.75 -17.25 -33.37
N ALA A 413 21.23 -16.42 -32.47
CA ALA A 413 19.84 -16.44 -32.03
C ALA A 413 18.91 -15.79 -33.07
N TYR A 414 17.67 -16.27 -33.14
CA TYR A 414 16.64 -15.80 -34.06
C TYR A 414 15.64 -14.91 -33.32
N TRP A 415 15.37 -13.74 -33.88
CA TRP A 415 14.50 -12.71 -33.32
C TRP A 415 13.42 -12.33 -34.33
N ASN A 416 12.18 -12.15 -33.87
CA ASN A 416 11.12 -11.57 -34.67
C ASN A 416 10.88 -10.13 -34.20
N VAL A 417 10.99 -9.17 -35.11
CA VAL A 417 10.88 -7.73 -34.86
C VAL A 417 9.65 -7.19 -35.57
N ALA A 418 8.66 -6.74 -34.81
CA ALA A 418 7.45 -6.10 -35.31
C ALA A 418 7.37 -4.62 -34.89
N LYS A 419 7.01 -3.73 -35.82
CA LYS A 419 6.88 -2.29 -35.58
C LYS A 419 5.56 -1.76 -36.17
N SER A 420 4.85 -0.96 -35.39
CA SER A 420 3.51 -0.43 -35.73
C SER A 420 3.37 1.05 -35.32
N PRO A 421 2.64 1.89 -36.09
CA PRO A 421 2.44 3.29 -35.75
C PRO A 421 1.46 3.48 -34.59
N ILE A 422 1.72 4.48 -33.75
CA ILE A 422 0.83 4.92 -32.66
C ILE A 422 0.02 6.12 -33.17
N LYS A 423 -1.31 6.07 -33.05
CA LYS A 423 -2.23 7.13 -33.47
C LYS A 423 -2.94 7.73 -32.26
N ASN A 424 -3.18 9.04 -32.28
CA ASN A 424 -4.07 9.70 -31.31
C ASN A 424 -5.56 9.52 -31.72
N GLU A 425 -6.49 10.03 -30.91
CA GLU A 425 -7.95 9.94 -31.16
C GLU A 425 -8.38 10.60 -32.49
N GLU A 426 -7.62 11.59 -32.97
CA GLU A 426 -7.85 12.25 -34.26
C GLU A 426 -7.23 11.50 -35.45
N GLY A 427 -6.61 10.32 -35.21
CA GLY A 427 -5.98 9.49 -36.24
C GLY A 427 -4.58 9.95 -36.70
N LYS A 428 -4.03 10.99 -36.08
CA LYS A 428 -2.67 11.49 -36.35
C LYS A 428 -1.63 10.58 -35.72
N ILE A 429 -0.58 10.24 -36.48
CA ILE A 429 0.55 9.44 -36.00
C ILE A 429 1.37 10.28 -35.01
N ILE A 430 1.54 9.76 -33.80
CA ILE A 430 2.27 10.41 -32.70
C ILE A 430 3.55 9.64 -32.32
N GLY A 431 3.76 8.45 -32.88
CA GLY A 431 4.90 7.62 -32.57
C GLY A 431 4.86 6.25 -33.24
N ALA A 432 5.71 5.34 -32.78
CA ALA A 432 5.76 3.95 -33.21
C ALA A 432 6.09 3.02 -32.04
N THR A 433 5.42 1.87 -31.98
CA THR A 433 5.68 0.79 -31.02
C THR A 433 6.46 -0.32 -31.69
N THR A 434 7.45 -0.86 -30.99
CA THR A 434 8.28 -1.99 -31.41
C THR A 434 8.14 -3.12 -30.41
N ILE A 435 7.97 -4.34 -30.93
CA ILE A 435 7.92 -5.58 -30.17
C ILE A 435 8.97 -6.51 -30.77
N VAL A 436 9.86 -7.02 -29.92
CA VAL A 436 10.94 -7.94 -30.30
C VAL A 436 10.82 -9.21 -29.47
N THR A 437 10.61 -10.36 -30.13
CA THR A 437 10.46 -11.67 -29.49
C THR A 437 11.60 -12.59 -29.89
N ASN A 438 12.16 -13.32 -28.93
CA ASN A 438 13.11 -14.39 -29.22
C ASN A 438 12.34 -15.62 -29.73
N VAL A 439 12.68 -16.11 -30.92
CA VAL A 439 12.07 -17.29 -31.54
C VAL A 439 13.08 -18.42 -31.77
N THR A 440 14.25 -18.34 -31.14
CA THR A 440 15.37 -19.27 -31.31
C THR A 440 14.99 -20.70 -30.97
N GLU A 441 14.39 -20.95 -29.80
CA GLU A 441 14.02 -22.30 -29.38
C GLU A 441 12.99 -22.91 -30.34
N LEU A 442 12.00 -22.13 -30.76
CA LEU A 442 10.96 -22.57 -31.68
C LEU A 442 11.56 -22.92 -33.05
N LYS A 443 12.49 -22.11 -33.54
CA LYS A 443 13.20 -22.35 -34.79
C LYS A 443 14.13 -23.57 -34.71
N LEU A 444 14.86 -23.73 -33.60
CA LEU A 444 15.71 -24.89 -33.37
C LEU A 444 14.89 -26.18 -33.23
N LYS A 445 13.73 -26.11 -32.57
CA LYS A 445 12.77 -27.23 -32.48
C LYS A 445 12.20 -27.60 -33.84
N GLU A 446 11.84 -26.63 -34.68
CA GLU A 446 11.38 -26.86 -36.05
C GLU A 446 12.46 -27.59 -36.87
N MET A 447 13.70 -27.11 -36.82
CA MET A 447 14.84 -27.75 -37.49
C MET A 447 15.17 -29.14 -36.93
N GLN A 448 15.05 -29.33 -35.61
CA GLN A 448 15.28 -30.63 -34.96
C GLN A 448 14.17 -31.63 -35.28
N LEU A 449 12.92 -31.18 -35.34
CA LEU A 449 11.77 -32.00 -35.68
C LEU A 449 11.87 -32.49 -37.13
N GLU A 450 12.36 -31.64 -38.03
CA GLU A 450 12.67 -32.02 -39.41
C GLU A 450 13.76 -33.11 -39.48
N LYS A 451 14.86 -32.95 -38.73
CA LYS A 451 15.91 -33.99 -38.62
C LYS A 451 15.41 -35.30 -37.99
N ASN A 452 14.64 -35.20 -36.91
CA ASN A 452 14.08 -36.37 -36.22
C ASN A 452 13.10 -37.13 -37.11
N ASN A 453 12.26 -36.43 -37.88
CA ASN A 453 11.34 -37.05 -38.84
C ASN A 453 12.10 -37.85 -39.91
N ILE A 454 13.22 -37.33 -40.41
CA ILE A 454 14.06 -38.05 -41.37
C ILE A 454 14.66 -39.33 -40.74
N SER A 455 15.20 -39.24 -39.52
CA SER A 455 15.78 -40.39 -38.80
C SER A 455 14.74 -41.45 -38.39
N LEU A 456 13.57 -41.03 -37.90
CA LEU A 456 12.49 -41.92 -37.51
C LEU A 456 11.99 -42.77 -38.69
N ASN A 457 11.85 -42.14 -39.87
CA ASN A 457 11.47 -42.83 -41.09
C ASN A 457 12.49 -43.90 -41.52
N GLN A 458 13.78 -43.73 -41.22
CA GLN A 458 14.80 -44.76 -41.46
C GLN A 458 14.70 -45.90 -40.44
N ARG A 459 14.56 -45.59 -39.14
CA ARG A 459 14.41 -46.60 -38.06
C ARG A 459 13.18 -47.50 -38.25
N ILE A 460 12.08 -46.93 -38.74
CA ILE A 460 10.85 -47.68 -39.06
C ILE A 460 11.10 -48.73 -40.14
N LYS A 461 11.94 -48.44 -41.14
CA LYS A 461 12.30 -49.42 -42.19
C LYS A 461 13.13 -50.58 -41.63
N GLU A 462 14.13 -50.29 -40.79
CA GLU A 462 14.98 -51.30 -40.15
C GLU A 462 14.20 -52.23 -39.22
N LEU A 463 13.40 -51.66 -38.31
CA LEU A 463 12.64 -52.44 -37.32
C LEU A 463 11.60 -53.34 -37.98
N ARG A 464 10.96 -52.87 -39.05
CA ARG A 464 10.03 -53.69 -39.84
C ARG A 464 10.74 -54.89 -40.46
N CYS A 465 11.95 -54.70 -40.98
CA CYS A 465 12.78 -55.78 -41.52
C CYS A 465 13.19 -56.81 -40.45
N LEU A 466 13.69 -56.37 -39.29
CA LEU A 466 14.04 -57.25 -38.18
C LEU A 466 12.84 -58.01 -37.63
N TYR A 467 11.69 -57.36 -37.52
CA TYR A 467 10.43 -57.98 -37.08
C TYR A 467 10.00 -59.08 -38.05
N ASP A 468 9.94 -58.77 -39.35
CA ASP A 468 9.54 -59.73 -40.38
C ASP A 468 10.50 -60.94 -40.40
N ILE A 469 11.82 -60.73 -40.22
CA ILE A 469 12.82 -61.81 -40.17
C ILE A 469 12.71 -62.63 -38.89
N SER A 470 12.53 -61.99 -37.73
CA SER A 470 12.33 -62.69 -36.46
C SER A 470 11.05 -63.54 -36.47
N GLU A 471 9.97 -63.04 -37.07
CA GLU A 471 8.71 -63.80 -37.27
C GLU A 471 8.96 -65.02 -38.16
N ILE A 472 9.72 -64.87 -39.25
CA ILE A 472 10.11 -65.99 -40.13
C ILE A 472 11.00 -67.02 -39.42
N ILE A 473 12.01 -66.60 -38.65
CA ILE A 473 12.96 -67.50 -37.95
C ILE A 473 12.25 -68.29 -36.85
N SER A 474 11.34 -67.65 -36.11
CA SER A 474 10.57 -68.26 -35.02
C SER A 474 9.41 -69.14 -35.50
N ASN A 475 8.94 -68.98 -36.73
CA ASN A 475 7.83 -69.75 -37.30
C ASN A 475 8.18 -71.25 -37.43
N LYS A 476 7.57 -72.09 -36.60
CA LYS A 476 7.85 -73.54 -36.55
C LYS A 476 7.36 -74.33 -37.78
N ALA A 477 6.48 -73.75 -38.61
CA ALA A 477 5.91 -74.42 -39.79
C ALA A 477 6.82 -74.38 -41.03
N LEU A 478 7.81 -73.47 -41.06
CA LEU A 478 8.78 -73.36 -42.14
C LEU A 478 10.02 -74.22 -41.83
N SER A 479 10.52 -74.96 -42.83
CA SER A 479 11.83 -75.63 -42.73
C SER A 479 12.97 -74.62 -42.74
N LYS A 480 14.13 -74.98 -42.19
CA LYS A 480 15.31 -74.08 -42.14
C LYS A 480 15.66 -73.43 -43.51
N PRO A 481 15.65 -74.14 -44.65
CA PRO A 481 15.94 -73.51 -45.95
C PRO A 481 14.87 -72.50 -46.38
N LYS A 482 13.58 -72.82 -46.17
CA LYS A 482 12.47 -71.92 -46.51
C LYS A 482 12.46 -70.64 -45.67
N LYS A 483 12.95 -70.70 -44.43
CA LYS A 483 13.12 -69.52 -43.57
C LYS A 483 14.19 -68.57 -44.13
N LEU A 484 15.29 -69.15 -44.61
CA LEU A 484 16.38 -68.38 -45.19
C LEU A 484 15.95 -67.77 -46.53
N GLU A 485 15.29 -68.53 -47.41
CA GLU A 485 14.77 -68.06 -48.70
C GLU A 485 13.80 -66.87 -48.56
N ALA A 486 12.86 -66.93 -47.61
CA ALA A 486 11.95 -65.82 -47.34
C ALA A 486 12.68 -64.58 -46.75
N SER A 487 13.74 -64.80 -45.96
CA SER A 487 14.52 -63.72 -45.36
C SER A 487 15.27 -62.90 -46.42
N VAL A 488 15.83 -63.56 -47.45
CA VAL A 488 16.58 -62.87 -48.51
C VAL A 488 15.71 -61.95 -49.37
N GLN A 489 14.40 -62.21 -49.47
CA GLN A 489 13.46 -61.36 -50.24
C GLN A 489 13.04 -60.07 -49.52
N ILE A 490 13.26 -59.99 -48.21
CA ILE A 490 12.80 -58.86 -47.37
C ILE A 490 13.92 -57.86 -47.15
N ILE A 491 15.15 -58.34 -46.95
CA ILE A 491 16.33 -57.52 -46.62
C ILE A 491 16.55 -56.37 -47.63
N PRO A 492 16.48 -56.57 -48.97
CA PRO A 492 16.68 -55.47 -49.93
C PRO A 492 15.69 -54.31 -49.79
N LYS A 493 14.46 -54.58 -49.33
CA LYS A 493 13.40 -53.56 -49.19
C LYS A 493 13.67 -52.58 -48.05
N ALA A 494 14.57 -52.93 -47.13
CA ALA A 494 14.93 -52.12 -45.97
C ALA A 494 16.08 -51.15 -46.25
N LEU A 495 16.74 -51.28 -47.41
CA LEU A 495 17.92 -50.50 -47.78
C LEU A 495 17.55 -49.12 -48.35
N GLN A 496 18.52 -48.21 -48.41
CA GLN A 496 18.35 -46.81 -48.85
C GLN A 496 17.81 -46.70 -50.28
N PHE A 497 18.23 -47.61 -51.18
CA PHE A 497 17.79 -47.67 -52.57
C PHE A 497 17.21 -49.06 -52.93
N PRO A 498 15.98 -49.39 -52.50
CA PRO A 498 15.39 -50.73 -52.66
C PRO A 498 15.28 -51.21 -54.10
N GLU A 499 15.11 -50.27 -55.04
CA GLU A 499 14.86 -50.58 -56.45
C GLU A 499 16.09 -51.15 -57.18
N ILE A 500 17.28 -50.95 -56.61
CA ILE A 500 18.56 -51.40 -57.15
C ILE A 500 19.34 -52.28 -56.16
N ALA A 501 18.67 -52.76 -55.11
CA ALA A 501 19.29 -53.52 -54.01
C ALA A 501 19.06 -55.03 -54.13
N ASN A 502 20.09 -55.82 -53.80
CA ASN A 502 20.09 -57.28 -53.83
C ASN A 502 20.66 -57.86 -52.52
N CYS A 503 20.27 -59.09 -52.17
CA CYS A 503 20.74 -59.82 -50.99
C CYS A 503 21.08 -61.28 -51.31
N ARG A 504 22.08 -61.82 -50.61
CA ARG A 504 22.50 -63.23 -50.64
C ARG A 504 22.81 -63.70 -49.22
N ILE A 505 22.33 -64.87 -48.84
CA ILE A 505 22.71 -65.53 -47.57
C ILE A 505 23.31 -66.90 -47.89
N GLN A 506 24.47 -67.20 -47.30
CA GLN A 506 25.10 -68.51 -47.37
C GLN A 506 25.17 -69.14 -45.99
N MET A 507 24.74 -70.40 -45.86
CA MET A 507 24.83 -71.19 -44.63
C MET A 507 25.40 -72.56 -44.98
N CYS A 508 26.56 -72.92 -44.41
CA CYS A 508 27.32 -74.09 -44.83
C CYS A 508 27.54 -74.12 -46.37
N GLU A 509 27.04 -75.16 -47.08
CA GLU A 509 27.14 -75.33 -48.54
C GLU A 509 25.91 -74.81 -49.33
N GLU A 510 24.88 -74.26 -48.67
CA GLU A 510 23.65 -73.77 -49.33
C GLU A 510 23.65 -72.23 -49.46
N GLU A 511 23.28 -71.72 -50.65
CA GLU A 511 23.16 -70.29 -50.96
C GLU A 511 21.71 -69.90 -51.32
N PHE A 512 21.27 -68.75 -50.82
CA PHE A 512 19.93 -68.18 -51.03
C PHE A 512 20.03 -66.75 -51.58
N PHE A 513 19.22 -66.39 -52.58
CA PHE A 513 19.30 -65.12 -53.33
C PHE A 513 17.97 -64.35 -53.40
N SER A 514 18.03 -63.02 -53.50
CA SER A 514 16.86 -62.15 -53.70
C SER A 514 16.37 -62.18 -55.16
N ALA A 515 15.10 -61.86 -55.40
CA ALA A 515 14.57 -61.76 -56.76
C ALA A 515 15.34 -60.68 -57.55
N ASN A 516 15.71 -60.99 -58.80
CA ASN A 516 16.52 -60.15 -59.70
C ASN A 516 17.99 -59.92 -59.29
N TYR A 517 18.61 -60.86 -58.56
CA TYR A 517 20.03 -60.78 -58.20
C TYR A 517 20.94 -60.62 -59.44
N GLN A 518 21.69 -59.52 -59.47
CA GLN A 518 22.74 -59.21 -60.44
C GLN A 518 24.07 -58.99 -59.72
N GLN A 519 25.20 -59.14 -60.41
CA GLN A 519 26.51 -58.91 -59.81
C GLN A 519 26.64 -57.45 -59.38
N ASN A 520 26.73 -57.24 -58.08
CA ASN A 520 26.69 -55.91 -57.48
C ASN A 520 27.99 -55.13 -57.74
N ASP A 521 27.88 -53.83 -58.00
CA ASP A 521 29.04 -52.94 -58.11
C ASP A 521 29.66 -52.66 -56.73
N TRP A 522 28.85 -52.75 -55.67
CA TRP A 522 29.23 -52.52 -54.27
C TRP A 522 28.53 -53.52 -53.34
N THR A 523 29.27 -54.17 -52.44
CA THR A 523 28.75 -55.19 -51.50
C THR A 523 29.16 -54.94 -50.06
N LEU A 524 28.31 -55.36 -49.13
CA LEU A 524 28.57 -55.42 -47.69
C LEU A 524 28.26 -56.83 -47.19
N LYS A 525 29.18 -57.43 -46.41
CA LYS A 525 29.14 -58.83 -45.99
C LYS A 525 29.37 -58.96 -44.48
N GLN A 526 28.55 -59.78 -43.81
CA GLN A 526 28.65 -60.09 -42.37
C GLN A 526 28.65 -61.59 -42.13
N ASN A 527 29.61 -62.08 -41.35
CA ASN A 527 29.76 -63.49 -41.00
C ASN A 527 28.89 -63.87 -39.76
N ILE A 528 28.53 -65.15 -39.66
CA ILE A 528 27.71 -65.75 -38.59
C ILE A 528 28.57 -66.77 -37.85
N PHE A 529 28.62 -66.70 -36.51
CA PHE A 529 29.54 -67.50 -35.67
C PHE A 529 28.80 -68.31 -34.61
N VAL A 530 29.22 -69.56 -34.38
CA VAL A 530 28.65 -70.45 -33.35
C VAL A 530 29.81 -71.19 -32.65
N ASN A 531 29.90 -71.13 -31.31
CA ASN A 531 31.03 -71.66 -30.52
C ASN A 531 32.40 -71.16 -31.00
N GLY A 532 32.46 -69.96 -31.57
CA GLY A 532 33.67 -69.35 -32.12
C GLY A 532 34.07 -69.82 -33.53
N GLU A 533 33.30 -70.70 -34.18
CA GLU A 533 33.54 -71.15 -35.57
C GLU A 533 32.59 -70.46 -36.55
N GLU A 534 33.10 -70.08 -37.74
CA GLU A 534 32.33 -69.43 -38.81
C GLU A 534 31.38 -70.44 -39.48
N TYR A 535 30.08 -70.13 -39.45
CA TYR A 535 29.01 -71.05 -39.85
C TYR A 535 28.30 -70.63 -41.15
N GLY A 536 28.48 -69.38 -41.61
CA GLY A 536 27.86 -68.80 -42.81
C GLY A 536 28.00 -67.28 -42.87
N PHE A 537 27.37 -66.63 -43.86
CA PHE A 537 27.36 -65.16 -43.98
C PHE A 537 26.08 -64.60 -44.65
N ILE A 538 25.85 -63.30 -44.41
CA ILE A 538 24.83 -62.48 -45.07
C ILE A 538 25.54 -61.42 -45.90
N GLU A 539 25.16 -61.26 -47.16
CA GLU A 539 25.72 -60.29 -48.10
C GLU A 539 24.61 -59.46 -48.75
N ILE A 540 24.76 -58.14 -48.78
CA ILE A 540 23.86 -57.20 -49.45
C ILE A 540 24.63 -56.33 -50.44
N GLY A 541 23.99 -55.81 -51.49
CA GLY A 541 24.65 -54.90 -52.42
C GLY A 541 23.72 -54.17 -53.37
N TYR A 542 24.28 -53.18 -54.08
CA TYR A 542 23.58 -52.37 -55.09
C TYR A 542 24.16 -52.62 -56.49
N TYR A 543 23.29 -52.73 -57.50
CA TYR A 543 23.69 -52.90 -58.90
C TYR A 543 23.50 -51.62 -59.72
N ASN A 544 24.36 -51.38 -60.71
CA ASN A 544 24.33 -50.22 -61.61
C ASN A 544 24.51 -48.86 -60.91
N ALA A 545 25.33 -48.82 -59.85
CA ALA A 545 25.45 -47.70 -58.92
C ALA A 545 26.45 -46.61 -59.36
N LYS A 546 26.97 -46.66 -60.59
CA LYS A 546 28.07 -45.78 -61.07
C LYS A 546 27.72 -44.28 -61.11
N GLU A 547 26.45 -43.91 -61.06
CA GLU A 547 26.00 -42.50 -61.01
C GLU A 547 25.87 -41.93 -59.58
N LEU A 548 26.01 -42.76 -58.55
CA LEU A 548 25.89 -42.35 -57.14
C LEU A 548 27.23 -41.81 -56.62
N LYS A 549 27.51 -40.51 -56.80
CA LYS A 549 28.68 -39.83 -56.20
C LYS A 549 28.49 -39.64 -54.69
N LYS A 550 28.84 -40.63 -53.86
CA LYS A 550 29.00 -40.52 -52.39
C LYS A 550 30.18 -41.34 -51.89
N GLU A 551 30.92 -40.84 -50.88
CA GLU A 551 32.07 -41.52 -50.26
C GLU A 551 31.69 -42.76 -49.42
N THR A 552 30.42 -42.92 -49.06
CA THR A 552 29.88 -44.10 -48.36
C THR A 552 28.52 -44.46 -48.95
N ILE A 553 28.44 -45.61 -49.62
CA ILE A 553 27.21 -46.07 -50.30
C ILE A 553 26.25 -46.79 -49.33
N PHE A 554 26.77 -47.39 -48.25
CA PHE A 554 25.98 -47.99 -47.19
C PHE A 554 25.94 -47.07 -45.95
N LEU A 555 24.78 -47.00 -45.30
CA LEU A 555 24.58 -46.24 -44.05
C LEU A 555 25.04 -47.07 -42.83
N GLU A 556 25.47 -46.40 -41.74
CA GLU A 556 25.82 -47.10 -40.48
C GLU A 556 24.65 -47.94 -39.94
N GLU A 557 23.44 -47.44 -40.13
CA GLU A 557 22.16 -48.10 -39.91
C GLU A 557 22.07 -49.47 -40.62
N GLU A 558 22.47 -49.53 -41.89
CA GLU A 558 22.44 -50.75 -42.70
C GLU A 558 23.51 -51.77 -42.27
N ILE A 559 24.66 -51.30 -41.79
CA ILE A 559 25.72 -52.16 -41.21
C ILE A 559 25.23 -52.79 -39.90
N LYS A 560 24.67 -51.97 -39.00
CA LYS A 560 24.12 -52.43 -37.71
C LYS A 560 22.94 -53.38 -37.90
N LEU A 561 22.11 -53.16 -38.93
CA LEU A 561 21.05 -54.09 -39.33
C LEU A 561 21.63 -55.47 -39.70
N LEU A 562 22.72 -55.51 -40.46
CA LEU A 562 23.39 -56.75 -40.88
C LEU A 562 24.02 -57.51 -39.69
N GLU A 563 24.64 -56.79 -38.76
CA GLU A 563 25.20 -57.34 -37.51
C GLU A 563 24.11 -57.95 -36.62
N ALA A 564 23.01 -57.23 -36.41
CA ALA A 564 21.89 -57.72 -35.59
C ALA A 564 21.25 -58.98 -36.18
N LEU A 565 21.17 -59.07 -37.51
CA LEU A 565 20.69 -60.27 -38.20
C LEU A 565 21.61 -61.48 -37.99
N SER A 566 22.93 -61.28 -37.98
CA SER A 566 23.91 -62.34 -37.68
C SER A 566 23.84 -62.81 -36.22
N ASP A 567 23.66 -61.89 -35.26
CA ASP A 567 23.65 -62.20 -33.83
C ASP A 567 22.39 -62.99 -33.40
N ILE A 568 21.24 -62.68 -33.99
CA ILE A 568 19.98 -63.45 -33.82
C ILE A 568 20.15 -64.91 -34.23
N LEU A 569 20.98 -65.18 -35.24
CA LEU A 569 21.25 -66.53 -35.73
C LEU A 569 22.26 -67.28 -34.83
N SER A 570 23.25 -66.56 -34.28
CA SER A 570 24.34 -67.09 -33.46
C SER A 570 23.92 -67.54 -32.03
N ARG A 571 23.13 -66.72 -31.32
CA ARG A 571 22.77 -66.98 -29.90
C ARG A 571 21.88 -68.19 -29.64
N SER A 572 21.34 -68.81 -30.69
CA SER A 572 20.51 -70.00 -30.53
C SER A 572 21.28 -71.27 -30.07
N MET A 573 22.59 -71.19 -29.70
CA MET A 573 23.50 -72.37 -29.69
C MET A 573 24.50 -72.69 -28.50
N GLU A 574 24.68 -71.95 -27.36
CA GLU A 574 25.77 -72.26 -26.33
C GLU A 574 25.40 -72.19 -24.79
N ARG A 575 25.72 -73.18 -23.90
CA ARG A 575 25.64 -73.09 -22.37
C ARG A 575 26.25 -74.27 -21.49
N LYS A 576 27.49 -74.26 -20.90
CA LYS A 576 27.97 -75.01 -19.62
C LYS A 576 29.52 -75.00 -19.24
N LEU A 577 29.96 -74.77 -17.95
CA LEU A 577 31.10 -75.37 -17.11
C LEU A 577 32.01 -74.45 -16.20
N ALA A 578 32.33 -74.81 -14.91
CA ALA A 578 33.40 -74.25 -14.00
C ALA A 578 33.61 -75.02 -12.63
N LYS A 579 34.83 -75.46 -12.18
CA LYS A 579 35.14 -76.03 -10.80
C LYS A 579 36.65 -76.37 -10.45
N GLU A 580 37.53 -75.48 -9.91
CA GLU A 580 38.95 -75.91 -9.61
C GLU A 580 39.83 -75.19 -8.51
N LYS A 581 39.34 -74.55 -7.43
CA LYS A 581 40.13 -73.53 -6.64
C LYS A 581 40.73 -73.85 -5.22
N LEU A 582 40.98 -75.09 -4.75
CA LEU A 582 41.06 -75.36 -3.28
C LEU A 582 42.43 -75.49 -2.51
N LEU A 583 43.63 -75.64 -3.10
CA LEU A 583 44.81 -76.18 -2.35
C LEU A 583 45.75 -75.21 -1.56
N LYS A 584 45.50 -73.90 -1.43
CA LYS A 584 46.53 -72.89 -1.01
C LYS A 584 46.52 -72.43 0.47
N SER A 585 45.79 -73.07 1.41
CA SER A 585 45.47 -72.45 2.72
C SER A 585 46.35 -72.81 3.94
N GLU A 586 47.21 -73.84 3.88
CA GLU A 586 47.75 -74.47 5.10
C GLU A 586 49.04 -73.85 5.69
N GLU A 587 49.96 -73.28 4.90
CA GLU A 587 51.24 -72.72 5.40
C GLU A 587 51.12 -71.40 6.19
N THR A 588 50.00 -70.69 6.04
CA THR A 588 49.86 -69.30 6.55
C THR A 588 49.66 -69.24 8.08
N TYR A 589 49.22 -70.32 8.72
CA TYR A 589 48.78 -70.30 10.12
C TYR A 589 49.92 -70.13 11.16
N ARG A 590 51.11 -70.69 10.93
CA ARG A 590 52.16 -70.82 11.96
C ARG A 590 52.92 -69.52 12.29
N ILE A 591 53.11 -68.65 11.30
CA ILE A 591 53.84 -67.37 11.45
C ILE A 591 53.04 -66.34 12.27
N LEU A 592 51.71 -66.45 12.25
CA LEU A 592 50.81 -65.49 12.87
C LEU A 592 50.79 -65.55 14.40
N PHE A 593 51.14 -66.70 15.02
CA PHE A 593 50.98 -66.91 16.45
C PHE A 593 52.09 -66.29 17.32
N GLU A 594 53.33 -66.23 16.83
CA GLU A 594 54.50 -65.77 17.63
C GLU A 594 54.68 -64.24 17.70
N ASN A 595 54.16 -63.48 16.72
CA ASN A 595 54.42 -62.04 16.56
C ASN A 595 53.24 -61.12 16.93
N VAL A 596 52.27 -61.64 17.67
CA VAL A 596 51.02 -60.93 17.96
C VAL A 596 51.13 -60.00 19.17
N GLN A 597 50.59 -58.79 19.03
CA GLN A 597 50.48 -57.80 20.10
C GLN A 597 49.38 -58.10 21.13
N ASP A 598 48.29 -58.75 20.72
CA ASP A 598 47.22 -59.17 21.64
C ASP A 598 47.66 -60.41 22.41
N VAL A 599 47.14 -60.59 23.62
CA VAL A 599 47.44 -61.77 24.44
C VAL A 599 46.56 -62.92 23.98
N PHE A 600 47.06 -63.81 23.13
CA PHE A 600 46.38 -65.08 22.87
C PHE A 600 46.59 -66.03 24.03
N PHE A 601 45.55 -66.76 24.38
CA PHE A 601 45.59 -67.76 25.41
C PHE A 601 44.82 -69.00 24.97
N LYS A 602 45.25 -70.15 25.48
CA LYS A 602 44.55 -71.42 25.45
C LYS A 602 44.29 -71.79 26.89
N THR A 603 43.04 -72.12 27.25
CA THR A 603 42.68 -72.49 28.63
C THR A 603 41.85 -73.76 28.65
N SER A 604 42.06 -74.59 29.66
CA SER A 604 41.27 -75.79 29.94
C SER A 604 39.87 -75.40 30.38
N ILE A 605 38.85 -75.94 29.72
CA ILE A 605 37.45 -75.66 30.08
C ILE A 605 37.04 -76.38 31.37
N ARG A 606 37.71 -77.50 31.70
CA ARG A 606 37.40 -78.31 32.88
C ARG A 606 37.99 -77.76 34.17
N THR A 607 39.22 -77.23 34.11
CA THR A 607 39.95 -76.74 35.30
C THR A 607 40.05 -75.22 35.35
N GLY A 608 39.81 -74.52 34.23
CA GLY A 608 40.02 -73.07 34.12
C GLY A 608 41.49 -72.69 34.14
N GLU A 609 42.41 -73.65 33.94
CA GLU A 609 43.85 -73.41 33.92
C GLU A 609 44.30 -72.92 32.55
N ILE A 610 45.30 -72.03 32.53
CA ILE A 610 45.89 -71.52 31.29
C ILE A 610 46.87 -72.58 30.77
N LEU A 611 46.58 -73.14 29.60
CA LEU A 611 47.36 -74.17 28.91
C LEU A 611 48.48 -73.58 28.07
N ASP A 612 48.22 -72.44 27.44
CA ASP A 612 49.23 -71.74 26.66
C ASP A 612 48.89 -70.24 26.58
N VAL A 613 49.88 -69.37 26.44
CA VAL A 613 49.67 -67.93 26.29
C VAL A 613 50.79 -67.32 25.45
N SER A 614 50.47 -66.37 24.58
CA SER A 614 51.46 -65.66 23.78
C SER A 614 52.36 -64.76 24.66
N PRO A 615 53.60 -64.47 24.25
CA PRO A 615 54.54 -63.64 25.02
C PRO A 615 54.06 -62.21 25.33
N SER A 616 53.06 -61.72 24.60
CA SER A 616 52.43 -60.40 24.78
C SER A 616 51.75 -60.18 26.15
N CYS A 617 51.56 -61.23 26.96
CA CYS A 617 50.99 -61.12 28.32
C CYS A 617 51.76 -60.17 29.26
N SER A 618 53.06 -59.97 29.03
CA SER A 618 53.93 -59.03 29.78
C SER A 618 53.47 -57.57 29.77
N THR A 619 52.63 -57.17 28.81
CA THR A 619 52.07 -55.81 28.69
C THR A 619 51.10 -55.42 29.81
N PHE A 620 50.56 -56.39 30.55
CA PHE A 620 49.62 -56.17 31.64
C PHE A 620 50.31 -56.23 33.00
N ASN A 621 51.05 -55.16 33.32
CA ASN A 621 51.69 -54.95 34.63
C ASN A 621 52.74 -56.02 35.01
N GLY A 622 53.54 -56.48 34.03
CA GLY A 622 54.79 -57.21 34.26
C GLY A 622 54.67 -58.70 34.55
N ILE A 623 53.51 -59.32 34.33
CA ILE A 623 53.31 -60.77 34.48
C ILE A 623 54.03 -61.55 33.36
N THR A 624 54.76 -62.61 33.69
CA THR A 624 55.44 -63.46 32.69
C THR A 624 54.60 -64.64 32.21
N ARG A 625 54.95 -65.20 31.04
CA ARG A 625 54.28 -66.39 30.48
C ARG A 625 54.40 -67.58 31.42
N GLU A 626 55.55 -67.78 32.04
CA GLU A 626 55.79 -68.87 32.99
C GLU A 626 54.97 -68.72 34.27
N GLU A 627 54.63 -67.49 34.68
CA GLU A 627 53.79 -67.22 35.85
C GLU A 627 52.30 -67.52 35.59
N LEU A 628 51.85 -67.47 34.33
CA LEU A 628 50.45 -67.71 33.95
C LEU A 628 50.14 -69.15 33.57
N ILE A 629 51.07 -69.85 32.90
CA ILE A 629 50.83 -71.24 32.46
C ILE A 629 50.67 -72.14 33.69
N GLY A 630 49.58 -72.91 33.71
CA GLY A 630 49.19 -73.78 34.83
C GLY A 630 48.46 -73.07 35.97
N GLN A 631 48.35 -71.73 35.97
CA GLN A 631 47.52 -71.01 36.93
C GLN A 631 46.05 -70.98 36.49
N SER A 632 45.16 -70.81 37.47
CA SER A 632 43.73 -70.57 37.20
C SER A 632 43.51 -69.17 36.63
N MET A 633 42.66 -69.09 35.61
CA MET A 633 42.24 -67.85 34.95
C MET A 633 41.56 -66.85 35.90
N SER A 634 41.17 -67.27 37.10
CA SER A 634 40.62 -66.38 38.13
C SER A 634 41.61 -65.34 38.65
N ILE A 635 42.93 -65.54 38.49
CA ILE A 635 43.96 -64.64 39.04
C ILE A 635 43.93 -63.22 38.44
N ILE A 636 43.36 -63.05 37.25
CA ILE A 636 43.28 -61.76 36.56
C ILE A 636 41.93 -61.04 36.73
N TYR A 637 40.95 -61.64 37.41
CA TYR A 637 39.65 -61.03 37.68
C TYR A 637 39.53 -60.61 39.14
N SER A 638 39.00 -59.41 39.40
CA SER A 638 38.76 -58.88 40.75
C SER A 638 37.53 -59.48 41.42
N ASP A 639 36.53 -59.90 40.64
CA ASP A 639 35.34 -60.61 41.11
C ASP A 639 35.31 -62.04 40.52
N LYS A 640 35.38 -63.05 41.38
CA LYS A 640 35.33 -64.47 40.97
C LYS A 640 34.03 -64.83 40.25
N ASN A 641 32.93 -64.12 40.53
CA ASN A 641 31.65 -64.36 39.85
C ASN A 641 31.71 -63.95 38.37
N GLN A 642 32.46 -62.89 38.02
CA GLN A 642 32.59 -62.45 36.63
C GLN A 642 33.35 -63.48 35.77
N MET A 643 34.38 -64.12 36.32
CA MET A 643 35.10 -65.19 35.65
C MET A 643 34.18 -66.39 35.37
N GLN A 644 33.39 -66.81 36.36
CA GLN A 644 32.50 -67.95 36.22
C GLN A 644 31.37 -67.69 35.22
N LEU A 645 30.82 -66.47 35.21
CA LEU A 645 29.85 -66.03 34.20
C LEU A 645 30.45 -66.02 32.79
N MET A 646 31.71 -65.58 32.66
CA MET A 646 32.42 -65.54 31.38
C MET A 646 32.71 -66.96 30.84
N LEU A 647 33.17 -67.89 31.69
CA LEU A 647 33.36 -69.29 31.30
C LEU A 647 32.03 -69.95 30.90
N GLN A 648 30.97 -69.71 31.67
CA GLN A 648 29.64 -70.24 31.36
C GLN A 648 29.10 -69.69 30.04
N LYS A 649 29.34 -68.41 29.77
CA LYS A 649 28.99 -67.76 28.50
C LYS A 649 29.76 -68.35 27.32
N ILE A 650 31.07 -68.58 27.46
CA ILE A 650 31.87 -69.26 26.43
C ILE A 650 31.37 -70.70 26.20
N ILE A 651 30.97 -71.41 27.25
CA ILE A 651 30.39 -72.77 27.17
C ILE A 651 29.06 -72.77 26.41
N THR A 652 28.19 -71.82 26.73
CA THR A 652 26.85 -71.76 26.12
C THR A 652 26.91 -71.26 24.69
N GLU A 653 27.65 -70.17 24.44
CA GLU A 653 27.71 -69.52 23.13
C GLU A 653 28.73 -70.18 22.19
N GLN A 654 29.59 -71.08 22.71
CA GLN A 654 30.72 -71.74 22.04
C GLN A 654 31.78 -70.80 21.45
N LYS A 655 31.46 -69.52 21.30
CA LYS A 655 32.32 -68.44 20.82
C LYS A 655 31.85 -67.12 21.41
N VAL A 656 32.78 -66.37 21.97
CA VAL A 656 32.62 -64.99 22.44
C VAL A 656 33.56 -64.12 21.61
N ILE A 657 33.05 -63.00 21.11
CA ILE A 657 33.82 -62.05 20.29
C ILE A 657 33.58 -60.66 20.84
N ASP A 658 34.65 -59.87 20.90
CA ASP A 658 34.70 -58.45 21.28
C ASP A 658 33.97 -58.15 22.60
N HIS A 659 34.07 -59.09 23.55
CA HIS A 659 33.37 -58.98 24.81
C HIS A 659 34.19 -58.13 25.78
N ASN A 660 33.70 -56.94 26.07
CA ASN A 660 34.38 -56.03 26.98
C ASN A 660 34.21 -56.48 28.43
N ASN A 661 35.32 -56.52 29.16
CA ASN A 661 35.35 -56.90 30.55
C ASN A 661 36.34 -56.02 31.33
N GLU A 662 36.12 -55.96 32.63
CA GLU A 662 37.01 -55.28 33.57
C GLU A 662 37.87 -56.31 34.26
N ILE A 663 39.19 -56.20 34.13
CA ILE A 663 40.14 -57.10 34.78
C ILE A 663 41.01 -56.32 35.75
N THR A 664 41.45 -56.97 36.81
CA THR A 664 42.35 -56.37 37.79
C THR A 664 43.57 -57.26 37.95
N ILE A 665 44.71 -56.75 37.52
CA ILE A 665 45.99 -57.46 37.58
C ILE A 665 46.90 -56.68 38.54
N ASN A 666 47.37 -57.35 39.59
CA ASN A 666 48.22 -56.77 40.65
C ASN A 666 47.64 -55.44 41.22
N GLY A 667 46.32 -55.36 41.41
CA GLY A 667 45.63 -54.23 42.04
C GLY A 667 45.28 -53.03 41.14
N LYS A 668 45.61 -53.07 39.84
CA LYS A 668 45.25 -52.01 38.87
C LYS A 668 44.12 -52.47 37.94
N LEU A 669 43.10 -51.61 37.77
CA LEU A 669 41.96 -51.86 36.89
C LEU A 669 42.34 -51.62 35.41
N PHE A 670 41.96 -52.55 34.53
CA PHE A 670 42.09 -52.44 33.09
C PHE A 670 40.77 -52.82 32.39
N TYR A 671 40.45 -52.11 31.32
CA TYR A 671 39.38 -52.50 30.41
C TYR A 671 39.97 -53.35 29.30
N VAL A 672 39.45 -54.56 29.10
CA VAL A 672 39.89 -55.48 28.05
C VAL A 672 38.75 -55.93 27.16
N SER A 673 39.03 -56.10 25.87
CA SER A 673 38.16 -56.83 24.95
C SER A 673 38.62 -58.27 24.83
N ILE A 674 37.67 -59.20 25.00
CA ILE A 674 37.88 -60.64 25.04
C ILE A 674 37.27 -61.31 23.80
N ASN A 675 38.09 -62.07 23.09
CA ASN A 675 37.65 -63.05 22.10
C ASN A 675 37.97 -64.44 22.64
N ALA A 676 37.06 -65.41 22.55
CA ALA A 676 37.34 -66.78 22.93
C ALA A 676 36.43 -67.75 22.16
N LYS A 677 36.93 -68.92 21.80
CA LYS A 677 36.16 -69.99 21.16
C LYS A 677 36.48 -71.33 21.80
N ILE A 678 35.45 -72.14 22.03
CA ILE A 678 35.60 -73.51 22.48
C ILE A 678 36.00 -74.41 21.33
N ILE A 679 36.92 -75.32 21.64
CA ILE A 679 37.26 -76.48 20.82
C ILE A 679 36.82 -77.73 21.58
N PHE A 680 36.12 -78.61 20.86
CA PHE A 680 35.59 -79.87 21.37
C PHE A 680 36.52 -81.02 20.96
N ASP A 681 36.58 -82.06 21.79
CA ASP A 681 37.30 -83.29 21.49
C ASP A 681 36.56 -84.14 20.44
N SER A 682 37.16 -85.26 20.03
CA SER A 682 36.58 -86.20 19.05
C SER A 682 35.28 -86.87 19.51
N ASN A 683 34.93 -86.77 20.79
CA ASN A 683 33.69 -87.31 21.36
C ASN A 683 32.60 -86.23 21.50
N GLY A 684 32.90 -84.98 21.11
CA GLY A 684 31.97 -83.85 21.17
C GLY A 684 31.93 -83.13 22.50
N GLU A 685 32.83 -83.44 23.44
CA GLU A 685 32.92 -82.77 24.74
C GLU A 685 33.91 -81.59 24.68
N PRO A 686 33.64 -80.46 25.37
CA PRO A 686 34.50 -79.29 25.32
C PRO A 686 35.87 -79.58 25.98
N GLU A 687 36.95 -79.42 25.21
CA GLU A 687 38.31 -79.79 25.61
C GLU A 687 39.08 -78.55 26.14
N PHE A 688 39.16 -77.49 25.33
CA PHE A 688 39.84 -76.24 25.69
C PHE A 688 39.23 -75.04 24.94
N ALA A 689 39.40 -73.84 25.50
CA ALA A 689 39.05 -72.59 24.83
C ALA A 689 40.32 -71.88 24.34
N ILE A 690 40.32 -71.40 23.10
CA ILE A 690 41.37 -70.50 22.59
C ILE A 690 40.77 -69.10 22.45
N GLY A 691 41.47 -68.09 22.95
CA GLY A 691 41.02 -66.72 22.88
C GLY A 691 42.14 -65.71 22.80
N SER A 692 41.78 -64.43 22.71
CA SER A 692 42.68 -63.30 22.87
C SER A 692 42.10 -62.23 23.79
N PHE A 693 42.98 -61.48 24.45
CA PHE A 693 42.65 -60.28 25.20
C PHE A 693 43.43 -59.08 24.68
N ARG A 694 42.74 -57.94 24.55
CA ARG A 694 43.32 -56.65 24.16
C ARG A 694 42.98 -55.57 25.18
N ASN A 695 43.96 -54.74 25.57
CA ASN A 695 43.74 -53.56 26.43
C ASN A 695 43.07 -52.43 25.64
N ILE A 696 41.95 -51.90 26.14
CA ILE A 696 41.17 -50.84 25.48
C ILE A 696 40.95 -49.61 26.38
N THR A 697 41.71 -49.47 27.46
CA THR A 697 41.49 -48.45 28.50
C THR A 697 41.59 -47.00 27.98
N GLU A 698 42.66 -46.65 27.26
CA GLU A 698 42.84 -45.28 26.74
C GLU A 698 41.80 -44.91 25.68
N ARG A 699 41.45 -45.88 24.83
CA ARG A 699 40.45 -45.71 23.77
C ARG A 699 39.09 -45.31 24.34
N ARG A 700 38.62 -45.99 25.39
CA ARG A 700 37.33 -45.72 26.06
C ARG A 700 37.24 -44.29 26.61
N LEU A 701 38.31 -43.78 27.22
CA LEU A 701 38.33 -42.43 27.80
C LEU A 701 38.32 -41.32 26.74
N MET A 702 38.94 -41.55 25.58
CA MET A 702 38.89 -40.61 24.46
C MET A 702 37.51 -40.59 23.79
N GLU A 703 36.89 -41.75 23.64
CA GLU A 703 35.53 -41.89 23.08
C GLU A 703 34.48 -41.12 23.90
N GLU A 704 34.54 -41.17 25.24
CA GLU A 704 33.61 -40.41 26.10
C GLU A 704 33.77 -38.89 25.97
N LYS A 705 35.01 -38.39 25.96
CA LYS A 705 35.26 -36.94 25.79
C LYS A 705 34.79 -36.45 24.43
N LEU A 706 35.02 -37.24 23.38
CA LEU A 706 34.54 -36.94 22.04
C LEU A 706 33.01 -36.88 22.01
N LYS A 707 32.33 -37.85 22.63
CA LYS A 707 30.86 -37.91 22.67
C LYS A 707 30.23 -36.69 23.36
N ILE A 708 30.81 -36.21 24.47
CA ILE A 708 30.31 -35.02 25.18
C ILE A 708 30.50 -33.76 24.32
N SER A 709 31.66 -33.62 23.66
CA SER A 709 31.92 -32.48 22.78
C SER A 709 31.01 -32.50 21.55
N GLU A 710 30.77 -33.66 20.94
CA GLU A 710 29.87 -33.84 19.79
C GLU A 710 28.42 -33.48 20.17
N ALA A 711 27.94 -33.94 21.33
CA ALA A 711 26.60 -33.61 21.81
C ALA A 711 26.42 -32.09 22.02
N LYS A 712 27.42 -31.41 22.59
CA LYS A 712 27.40 -29.96 22.78
C LYS A 712 27.38 -29.22 21.44
N PHE A 713 28.20 -29.62 20.48
CA PHE A 713 28.23 -29.03 19.14
C PHE A 713 26.89 -29.24 18.40
N ARG A 714 26.36 -30.47 18.42
CA ARG A 714 25.08 -30.81 17.78
C ARG A 714 23.93 -29.97 18.34
N SER A 715 23.87 -29.77 19.66
CA SER A 715 22.85 -28.94 20.29
C SER A 715 22.88 -27.48 19.84
N ILE A 716 24.07 -26.87 19.71
CA ILE A 716 24.20 -25.49 19.22
C ILE A 716 23.78 -25.41 17.74
N PHE A 717 24.24 -26.36 16.93
CA PHE A 717 23.95 -26.42 15.51
C PHE A 717 22.45 -26.60 15.20
N GLU A 718 21.76 -27.45 15.97
CA GLU A 718 20.32 -27.72 15.80
C GLU A 718 19.43 -26.55 16.21
N ASN A 719 19.85 -25.72 17.18
CA ASN A 719 19.06 -24.61 17.71
C ASN A 719 19.46 -23.23 17.16
N PHE A 720 20.37 -23.16 16.20
CA PHE A 720 20.86 -21.91 15.65
C PHE A 720 19.77 -21.25 14.76
N GLU A 721 19.37 -20.00 15.04
CA GLU A 721 18.28 -19.34 14.29
C GLU A 721 18.71 -18.85 12.90
N ASP A 722 19.92 -18.31 12.80
CA ASP A 722 20.52 -17.91 11.52
C ASP A 722 20.84 -19.17 10.71
N VAL A 723 20.79 -19.07 9.39
CA VAL A 723 21.14 -20.20 8.52
C VAL A 723 22.66 -20.32 8.46
N TYR A 724 23.18 -21.42 8.97
CA TYR A 724 24.58 -21.76 8.86
C TYR A 724 24.76 -22.84 7.79
N PHE A 725 25.72 -22.66 6.90
CA PHE A 725 26.17 -23.76 6.06
C PHE A 725 27.63 -23.62 5.65
N ARG A 726 28.24 -24.75 5.34
CA ARG A 726 29.61 -24.87 4.85
C ARG A 726 29.60 -25.39 3.42
N THR A 727 30.34 -24.73 2.53
CA THR A 727 30.50 -25.19 1.15
C THR A 727 31.96 -25.40 0.79
N THR A 728 32.21 -26.26 -0.18
CA THR A 728 33.48 -26.29 -0.91
C THR A 728 33.62 -25.05 -1.80
N MET A 729 34.83 -24.85 -2.37
CA MET A 729 35.11 -23.70 -3.25
C MET A 729 34.33 -23.72 -4.58
N ASP A 730 33.95 -24.91 -5.05
CA ASP A 730 33.08 -25.15 -6.21
C ASP A 730 31.58 -25.07 -5.87
N GLY A 731 31.20 -24.82 -4.61
CA GLY A 731 29.82 -24.53 -4.22
C GLY A 731 28.98 -25.74 -3.80
N THR A 732 29.58 -26.92 -3.65
CA THR A 732 28.92 -28.09 -3.05
C THR A 732 28.71 -27.85 -1.55
N VAL A 733 27.49 -28.06 -1.07
CA VAL A 733 27.16 -27.91 0.36
C VAL A 733 27.59 -29.17 1.11
N LEU A 734 28.36 -28.97 2.18
CA LEU A 734 28.88 -30.06 3.03
C LEU A 734 28.02 -30.24 4.27
N ASP A 735 27.69 -29.12 4.92
CA ASP A 735 26.89 -29.09 6.15
C ASP A 735 25.92 -27.92 6.08
N VAL A 736 24.69 -28.12 6.58
CA VAL A 736 23.66 -27.08 6.67
C VAL A 736 22.84 -27.23 7.96
N SER A 737 22.59 -26.13 8.66
CA SER A 737 21.81 -26.14 9.89
C SER A 737 20.31 -26.33 9.62
N PRO A 738 19.54 -26.93 10.55
CA PRO A 738 18.08 -27.12 10.38
C PRO A 738 17.29 -25.84 10.15
N SER A 739 17.81 -24.69 10.58
CA SER A 739 17.23 -23.37 10.30
C SER A 739 17.10 -23.05 8.80
N PHE A 740 17.83 -23.76 7.92
CA PHE A 740 17.64 -23.70 6.48
C PHE A 740 16.19 -24.03 6.08
N GLU A 741 15.61 -25.09 6.62
CA GLU A 741 14.25 -25.52 6.23
C GLU A 741 13.20 -24.49 6.61
N LYS A 742 13.38 -23.87 7.78
CA LYS A 742 12.50 -22.81 8.26
C LYS A 742 12.59 -21.56 7.40
N ASN A 743 13.78 -21.22 6.90
CA ASN A 743 14.04 -19.98 6.18
C ASN A 743 13.84 -20.08 4.65
N PHE A 744 14.11 -21.24 4.06
CA PHE A 744 14.08 -21.49 2.61
C PHE A 744 12.96 -22.45 2.18
N HIS A 745 12.13 -22.91 3.13
CA HIS A 745 10.99 -23.82 2.90
C HIS A 745 11.32 -25.05 2.03
N LYS A 746 12.57 -25.51 2.11
CA LYS A 746 13.11 -26.69 1.43
C LYS A 746 13.81 -27.58 2.45
N PRO A 747 13.74 -28.90 2.32
CA PRO A 747 14.43 -29.80 3.25
C PRO A 747 15.95 -29.64 3.15
N CYS A 748 16.69 -29.90 4.23
CA CYS A 748 18.15 -29.82 4.23
C CYS A 748 18.78 -30.74 3.19
N SER A 749 18.14 -31.89 2.88
CA SER A 749 18.58 -32.79 1.80
C SER A 749 18.65 -32.10 0.44
N PHE A 750 17.74 -31.17 0.16
CA PHE A 750 17.79 -30.38 -1.08
C PHE A 750 19.09 -29.58 -1.19
N ALA A 751 19.54 -28.98 -0.09
CA ALA A 751 20.79 -28.20 -0.10
C ALA A 751 22.02 -29.10 -0.25
N LEU A 752 21.99 -30.33 0.29
CA LEU A 752 23.08 -31.30 0.18
C LEU A 752 23.17 -31.96 -1.20
N ASP A 753 22.02 -32.18 -1.86
CA ASP A 753 21.93 -32.86 -3.16
C ASP A 753 22.10 -31.91 -4.36
N ASN A 754 22.00 -30.60 -4.15
CA ASN A 754 22.07 -29.58 -5.20
C ASN A 754 23.21 -28.60 -4.94
N SER A 755 23.64 -27.90 -5.99
CA SER A 755 24.63 -26.84 -5.81
C SER A 755 24.02 -25.67 -5.06
N VAL A 756 24.81 -25.01 -4.20
CA VAL A 756 24.41 -23.74 -3.56
C VAL A 756 24.02 -22.67 -4.58
N PHE A 757 24.40 -22.84 -5.86
CA PHE A 757 24.07 -21.94 -6.98
C PHE A 757 22.57 -21.81 -7.19
N ASP A 758 21.80 -22.88 -6.98
CA ASP A 758 20.35 -22.89 -7.22
C ASP A 758 19.58 -22.08 -6.15
N LEU A 759 20.27 -21.65 -5.08
CA LEU A 759 19.70 -20.83 -4.01
C LEU A 759 19.87 -19.33 -4.26
N TYR A 760 20.88 -18.89 -5.02
CA TYR A 760 21.11 -17.47 -5.26
C TYR A 760 20.04 -16.90 -6.22
N TYR A 761 19.58 -15.69 -5.95
CA TYR A 761 18.66 -15.02 -6.86
C TYR A 761 19.35 -14.60 -8.17
N ASP A 762 20.57 -14.09 -8.04
CA ASP A 762 21.40 -13.57 -9.12
C ASP A 762 22.85 -14.05 -8.93
N ASN A 763 23.47 -14.53 -10.01
CA ASN A 763 24.86 -14.98 -9.99
C ASN A 763 25.84 -13.84 -9.67
N GLN A 764 25.47 -12.59 -9.96
CA GLN A 764 26.29 -11.42 -9.64
C GLN A 764 26.46 -11.23 -8.12
N ASP A 765 25.43 -11.54 -7.32
CA ASP A 765 25.49 -11.39 -5.86
C ASP A 765 26.53 -12.36 -5.27
N ARG A 766 26.65 -13.57 -5.85
CA ARG A 766 27.68 -14.55 -5.49
C ARG A 766 29.07 -14.11 -5.92
N GLU A 767 29.24 -13.65 -7.16
CA GLU A 767 30.54 -13.21 -7.66
C GLU A 767 31.11 -12.07 -6.82
N SER A 768 30.26 -11.10 -6.46
CA SER A 768 30.62 -10.01 -5.56
C SER A 768 31.06 -10.51 -4.18
N LEU A 769 30.32 -11.46 -3.58
CA LEU A 769 30.71 -12.09 -2.31
C LEU A 769 32.06 -12.80 -2.41
N LEU A 770 32.29 -13.59 -3.47
CA LEU A 770 33.53 -14.33 -3.68
C LEU A 770 34.72 -13.42 -3.94
N GLN A 771 34.55 -12.33 -4.68
CA GLN A 771 35.60 -11.35 -4.89
C GLN A 771 36.05 -10.72 -3.57
N LYS A 772 35.08 -10.31 -2.73
CA LYS A 772 35.37 -9.77 -1.39
C LYS A 772 36.05 -10.81 -0.48
N LEU A 773 35.55 -12.06 -0.48
CA LEU A 773 36.16 -13.15 0.27
C LEU A 773 37.59 -13.47 -0.15
N LYS A 774 37.87 -13.51 -1.47
CA LYS A 774 39.22 -13.75 -1.98
C LYS A 774 40.19 -12.62 -1.63
N LYS A 775 39.69 -11.39 -1.56
CA LYS A 775 40.50 -10.22 -1.23
C LYS A 775 40.80 -10.12 0.27
N ASP A 776 39.78 -10.30 1.11
CA ASP A 776 39.85 -9.94 2.53
C ASP A 776 39.82 -11.17 3.47
N GLY A 777 39.68 -12.39 2.94
CA GLY A 777 39.59 -13.66 3.69
C GLY A 777 38.28 -13.88 4.44
N GLN A 778 37.54 -12.81 4.72
CA GLN A 778 36.23 -12.80 5.38
C GLN A 778 35.36 -11.65 4.86
N VAL A 779 34.04 -11.82 4.98
CA VAL A 779 33.04 -10.79 4.65
C VAL A 779 32.03 -10.74 5.79
N ARG A 780 31.62 -9.53 6.17
CA ARG A 780 30.59 -9.29 7.19
C ARG A 780 29.47 -8.41 6.64
N ASP A 781 28.27 -8.63 7.15
CA ASP A 781 27.04 -7.87 6.89
C ASP A 781 26.79 -7.60 5.39
N CYS A 782 27.04 -8.59 4.54
CA CYS A 782 26.83 -8.46 3.10
C CYS A 782 25.41 -8.88 2.74
N ASP A 783 24.59 -7.92 2.34
CA ASP A 783 23.22 -8.18 1.89
C ASP A 783 23.23 -8.92 0.55
N ILE A 784 22.57 -10.07 0.50
CA ILE A 784 22.51 -10.97 -0.66
C ILE A 784 21.06 -11.44 -0.85
N ARG A 785 20.67 -11.59 -2.11
CA ARG A 785 19.33 -12.06 -2.48
C ARG A 785 19.36 -13.55 -2.80
N PHE A 786 18.40 -14.27 -2.23
CA PHE A 786 18.20 -15.70 -2.41
C PHE A 786 16.79 -16.01 -2.94
N ARG A 787 16.58 -17.23 -3.43
CA ARG A 787 15.28 -17.77 -3.84
C ARG A 787 14.79 -18.79 -2.82
N ASP A 788 13.54 -18.63 -2.43
CA ASP A 788 12.80 -19.60 -1.63
C ASP A 788 12.29 -20.79 -2.48
N GLY A 789 11.76 -21.84 -1.82
CA GLY A 789 11.03 -22.95 -2.44
C GLY A 789 9.90 -22.56 -3.41
N ASN A 790 9.32 -21.38 -3.24
CA ASN A 790 8.23 -20.85 -4.06
C ASN A 790 8.68 -19.76 -5.06
N GLU A 791 9.97 -19.69 -5.41
CA GLU A 791 10.58 -18.65 -6.26
C GLU A 791 10.48 -17.21 -5.73
N LYS A 792 10.10 -17.03 -4.47
CA LYS A 792 10.06 -15.71 -3.82
C LYS A 792 11.48 -15.24 -3.51
N ILE A 793 11.72 -13.93 -3.70
CA ILE A 793 12.99 -13.30 -3.33
C ILE A 793 13.06 -13.15 -1.82
N LEU A 794 14.13 -13.65 -1.22
CA LEU A 794 14.49 -13.48 0.17
C LEU A 794 15.76 -12.64 0.29
N PHE A 795 15.80 -11.73 1.26
CA PHE A 795 16.98 -10.95 1.58
C PHE A 795 17.66 -11.51 2.82
N PHE A 796 18.97 -11.77 2.72
CA PHE A 796 19.80 -12.22 3.83
C PHE A 796 21.02 -11.31 3.99
N SER A 797 21.36 -11.00 5.23
CA SER A 797 22.68 -10.47 5.59
C SER A 797 23.63 -11.65 5.81
N VAL A 798 24.70 -11.72 5.03
CA VAL A 798 25.63 -12.87 4.98
C VAL A 798 26.98 -12.47 5.58
N ASN A 799 27.40 -13.25 6.57
CA ASN A 799 28.79 -13.30 7.02
C ASN A 799 29.44 -14.57 6.46
N ALA A 800 30.64 -14.44 5.91
CA ALA A 800 31.36 -15.56 5.32
C ALA A 800 32.86 -15.50 5.64
N ARG A 801 33.51 -16.66 5.75
CA ARG A 801 34.97 -16.77 5.92
C ARG A 801 35.56 -17.97 5.20
N LEU A 802 36.81 -17.86 4.78
CA LEU A 802 37.59 -18.95 4.21
C LEU A 802 38.27 -19.78 5.31
N ILE A 803 38.25 -21.10 5.16
CA ILE A 803 38.94 -22.06 6.01
C ILE A 803 40.03 -22.74 5.17
N TYR A 804 41.25 -22.78 5.73
CA TYR A 804 42.46 -23.23 5.05
C TYR A 804 42.91 -24.60 5.56
N ASP A 805 43.62 -25.37 4.73
CA ASP A 805 44.30 -26.60 5.11
C ASP A 805 45.64 -26.34 5.83
N GLU A 806 46.31 -27.42 6.23
CA GLU A 806 47.65 -27.37 6.85
C GLU A 806 48.73 -26.81 5.92
N ASN A 807 48.49 -26.78 4.60
CA ASN A 807 49.39 -26.23 3.58
C ASN A 807 49.08 -24.76 3.25
N GLY A 808 48.02 -24.17 3.81
CA GLY A 808 47.60 -22.79 3.57
C GLY A 808 46.65 -22.59 2.38
N GLU A 809 46.11 -23.66 1.79
CA GLU A 809 45.14 -23.61 0.69
C GLU A 809 43.69 -23.60 1.19
N PRO A 810 42.80 -22.75 0.63
CA PRO A 810 41.40 -22.66 1.08
C PRO A 810 40.59 -23.90 0.67
N ILE A 811 40.08 -24.64 1.65
CA ILE A 811 39.28 -25.85 1.42
C ILE A 811 37.77 -25.55 1.44
N TYR A 812 37.34 -24.72 2.40
CA TYR A 812 35.92 -24.51 2.68
C TYR A 812 35.57 -23.04 2.87
N ILE A 813 34.31 -22.71 2.59
CA ILE A 813 33.69 -21.44 2.92
C ILE A 813 32.64 -21.70 4.00
N GLU A 814 32.79 -21.10 5.17
CA GLU A 814 31.73 -21.06 6.17
C GLU A 814 30.89 -19.81 6.02
N LYS A 815 29.57 -19.95 6.09
CA LYS A 815 28.63 -18.84 6.00
C LYS A 815 27.60 -18.90 7.12
N SER A 816 27.28 -17.75 7.69
CA SER A 816 26.09 -17.54 8.51
C SER A 816 25.22 -16.47 7.87
N MET A 817 23.94 -16.73 7.70
CA MET A 817 23.02 -15.87 6.99
C MET A 817 21.81 -15.53 7.87
N ARG A 818 21.57 -14.25 8.08
CA ARG A 818 20.42 -13.75 8.82
C ARG A 818 19.35 -13.27 7.87
N ASN A 819 18.12 -13.74 8.02
CA ASN A 819 16.97 -13.28 7.25
C ASN A 819 16.61 -11.83 7.65
N VAL A 820 16.58 -10.91 6.68
CA VAL A 820 16.31 -9.47 6.92
C VAL A 820 15.04 -8.98 6.20
N ASN A 821 14.19 -9.89 5.72
CA ASN A 821 12.96 -9.53 4.99
C ASN A 821 12.02 -8.68 5.85
N ASP A 822 11.81 -9.04 7.12
CA ASP A 822 10.93 -8.29 8.03
C ASP A 822 11.45 -6.87 8.27
N ARG A 823 12.76 -6.71 8.44
CA ARG A 823 13.40 -5.39 8.58
C ARG A 823 13.15 -4.52 7.35
N ILE A 824 13.30 -5.07 6.15
CA ILE A 824 13.05 -4.35 4.89
C ILE A 824 11.56 -4.02 4.73
N ALA A 825 10.66 -4.93 5.12
CA ALA A 825 9.22 -4.69 5.09
C ALA A 825 8.82 -3.54 6.04
N PHE A 826 9.32 -3.54 7.28
CA PHE A 826 9.09 -2.46 8.24
C PHE A 826 9.65 -1.12 7.75
N GLN A 827 10.85 -1.11 7.17
CA GLN A 827 11.42 0.13 6.60
C GLN A 827 10.57 0.68 5.44
N LYS A 828 10.06 -0.18 4.56
CA LYS A 828 9.15 0.23 3.48
C LYS A 828 7.82 0.75 4.02
N GLU A 829 7.25 0.08 5.02
CA GLU A 829 6.01 0.53 5.67
C GLU A 829 6.20 1.90 6.30
N LEU A 830 7.30 2.10 7.04
CA LEU A 830 7.62 3.37 7.70
C LEU A 830 7.84 4.50 6.69
N LEU A 831 8.53 4.25 5.58
CA LEU A 831 8.65 5.20 4.47
C LEU A 831 7.30 5.54 3.85
N THR A 832 6.41 4.56 3.69
CA THR A 832 5.07 4.77 3.14
C THR A 832 4.21 5.60 4.09
N LYS A 833 4.27 5.31 5.39
CA LYS A 833 3.60 6.08 6.45
C LYS A 833 4.11 7.52 6.52
N ASN A 834 5.42 7.73 6.43
CA ASN A 834 5.99 9.09 6.42
C ASN A 834 5.55 9.88 5.19
N ARG A 835 5.57 9.28 3.99
CA ARG A 835 5.03 9.93 2.79
C ARG A 835 3.55 10.26 2.91
N GLN A 836 2.77 9.36 3.52
CA GLN A 836 1.35 9.59 3.77
C GLN A 836 1.12 10.74 4.76
N LEU A 837 1.94 10.82 5.82
CA LEU A 837 1.90 11.93 6.78
C LEU A 837 2.31 13.25 6.13
N GLU A 838 3.40 13.28 5.35
CA GLU A 838 3.84 14.47 4.60
C GLU A 838 2.76 14.95 3.63
N PHE A 839 2.13 14.03 2.91
CA PHE A 839 1.02 14.33 2.01
C PHE A 839 -0.16 14.92 2.77
N GLN A 840 -0.60 14.28 3.87
CA GLN A 840 -1.70 14.76 4.70
C GLN A 840 -1.42 16.15 5.30
N ASN A 841 -0.17 16.39 5.71
CA ASN A 841 0.23 17.68 6.26
C ASN A 841 0.18 18.77 5.18
N THR A 842 0.66 18.45 3.97
CA THR A 842 0.61 19.36 2.81
C THR A 842 -0.82 19.65 2.37
N GLU A 843 -1.70 18.64 2.36
CA GLU A 843 -3.13 18.78 2.04
C GLU A 843 -3.83 19.69 3.07
N LEU A 844 -3.54 19.52 4.36
CA LEU A 844 -4.10 20.34 5.43
C LEU A 844 -3.63 21.80 5.33
N GLU A 845 -2.36 22.03 5.00
CA GLU A 845 -1.80 23.37 4.78
C GLU A 845 -2.37 24.05 3.53
N GLN A 846 -2.59 23.32 2.45
CA GLN A 846 -3.26 23.82 1.24
C GLN A 846 -4.72 24.14 1.52
N PHE A 847 -5.43 23.29 2.26
CA PHE A 847 -6.80 23.54 2.68
C PHE A 847 -6.91 24.83 3.50
N ALA A 848 -6.05 25.00 4.51
CA ALA A 848 -6.01 26.20 5.33
C ALA A 848 -5.71 27.46 4.50
N TYR A 849 -4.81 27.35 3.51
CA TYR A 849 -4.46 28.45 2.61
C TYR A 849 -5.64 28.86 1.72
N ILE A 850 -6.26 27.90 1.02
CA ILE A 850 -7.37 28.15 0.10
C ILE A 850 -8.58 28.67 0.86
N ALA A 851 -8.98 28.01 1.97
CA ALA A 851 -10.11 28.44 2.77
C ALA A 851 -9.95 29.88 3.29
N SER A 852 -8.74 30.27 3.67
CA SER A 852 -8.50 31.63 4.17
C SER A 852 -8.44 32.66 3.04
N HIS A 853 -7.91 32.31 1.86
CA HIS A 853 -7.97 33.17 0.68
C HIS A 853 -9.42 33.42 0.24
N ASP A 854 -10.20 32.35 0.13
CA ASP A 854 -11.61 32.39 -0.30
C ASP A 854 -12.52 33.09 0.72
N LEU A 855 -12.12 33.15 1.99
CA LEU A 855 -12.80 33.94 3.02
C LEU A 855 -12.40 35.43 2.97
N GLN A 856 -11.19 35.78 2.53
CA GLN A 856 -10.72 37.17 2.47
C GLN A 856 -11.46 38.01 1.44
N GLU A 857 -11.64 37.50 0.22
CA GLU A 857 -12.30 38.21 -0.88
C GLU A 857 -13.73 38.69 -0.55
N PRO A 858 -14.64 37.84 -0.04
CA PRO A 858 -15.97 38.29 0.33
C PRO A 858 -15.94 39.25 1.52
N LEU A 859 -15.02 39.06 2.48
CA LEU A 859 -14.86 39.97 3.62
C LEU A 859 -14.44 41.38 3.20
N ILE A 860 -13.47 41.49 2.29
CA ILE A 860 -13.01 42.78 1.75
C ILE A 860 -14.17 43.50 1.03
N THR A 861 -14.97 42.75 0.28
CA THR A 861 -16.14 43.31 -0.42
C THR A 861 -17.16 43.87 0.57
N VAL A 862 -17.45 43.15 1.66
CA VAL A 862 -18.35 43.64 2.72
C VAL A 862 -17.80 44.90 3.39
N ILE A 863 -16.49 44.97 3.66
CA ILE A 863 -15.85 46.17 4.23
C ILE A 863 -16.01 47.38 3.30
N HIS A 864 -15.73 47.22 2.00
CA HIS A 864 -15.90 48.30 1.03
C HIS A 864 -17.35 48.76 0.93
N CYS A 865 -18.31 47.85 0.91
CA CYS A 865 -19.74 48.22 0.90
C CYS A 865 -20.11 49.04 2.15
N ILE A 866 -19.63 48.66 3.34
CA ILE A 866 -19.89 49.38 4.58
C ILE A 866 -19.22 50.76 4.57
N GLN A 867 -17.97 50.85 4.07
CA GLN A 867 -17.25 52.12 3.95
C GLN A 867 -17.95 53.08 2.99
N MET A 868 -18.38 52.60 1.81
CA MET A 868 -19.17 53.39 0.86
C MET A 868 -20.50 53.86 1.47
N LEU A 869 -21.20 52.98 2.19
CA LEU A 869 -22.42 53.32 2.93
C LEU A 869 -22.18 54.39 4.00
N GLN A 870 -21.04 54.35 4.71
CA GLN A 870 -20.66 55.38 5.68
C GLN A 870 -20.37 56.73 5.01
N GLU A 871 -19.67 56.73 3.88
CA GLU A 871 -19.32 57.94 3.14
C GLU A 871 -20.55 58.62 2.53
N GLU A 872 -21.48 57.86 1.93
CA GLU A 872 -22.69 58.41 1.31
C GLU A 872 -23.71 58.94 2.31
N LEU A 873 -23.80 58.35 3.51
CA LEU A 873 -24.84 58.68 4.49
C LEU A 873 -24.35 59.58 5.64
N ASN A 874 -23.06 59.94 5.69
CA ASN A 874 -22.40 60.51 6.86
C ASN A 874 -23.11 61.73 7.50
N GLU A 875 -23.80 62.56 6.71
CA GLU A 875 -24.55 63.73 7.19
C GLU A 875 -26.01 63.45 7.56
N ASN A 876 -26.59 62.32 7.14
CA ASN A 876 -28.00 61.95 7.35
C ASN A 876 -28.20 60.78 8.32
N LEU A 877 -27.13 60.21 8.89
CA LEU A 877 -27.22 59.12 9.88
C LEU A 877 -27.55 59.66 11.27
N ASP A 878 -28.57 59.08 11.91
CA ASP A 878 -28.80 59.29 13.35
C ASP A 878 -27.69 58.61 14.20
N GLU A 879 -27.61 58.94 15.49
CA GLU A 879 -26.58 58.40 16.40
C GLU A 879 -26.64 56.86 16.52
N ASP A 880 -27.83 56.26 16.40
CA ASP A 880 -28.01 54.81 16.48
C ASP A 880 -27.45 54.12 15.21
N GLN A 881 -27.71 54.71 14.03
CA GLN A 881 -27.22 54.24 12.73
C GLN A 881 -25.69 54.36 12.64
N LYS A 882 -25.10 55.41 13.23
CA LYS A 882 -23.64 55.54 13.35
C LYS A 882 -23.04 54.44 14.24
N GLN A 883 -23.69 54.12 15.36
CA GLN A 883 -23.27 53.02 16.23
C GLN A 883 -23.35 51.66 15.53
N TYR A 884 -24.42 51.37 14.79
CA TYR A 884 -24.53 50.11 14.04
C TYR A 884 -23.44 49.98 12.98
N LEU A 885 -23.19 51.05 12.20
CA LEU A 885 -22.14 51.04 11.18
C LEU A 885 -20.75 50.86 11.82
N GLN A 886 -20.45 51.52 12.94
CA GLN A 886 -19.20 51.30 13.68
C GLN A 886 -19.08 49.86 14.20
N PHE A 887 -20.17 49.28 14.72
CA PHE A 887 -20.16 47.91 15.22
C PHE A 887 -19.91 46.89 14.09
N ILE A 888 -20.58 47.04 12.95
CA ILE A 888 -20.38 46.16 11.79
C ILE A 888 -18.95 46.34 11.27
N ASN A 889 -18.50 47.57 11.07
CA ASN A 889 -17.16 47.86 10.54
C ASN A 889 -16.05 47.29 11.44
N SER A 890 -16.15 47.47 12.77
CA SER A 890 -15.20 46.90 13.73
C SER A 890 -15.23 45.37 13.80
N SER A 891 -16.38 44.75 13.54
CA SER A 891 -16.54 43.29 13.51
C SER A 891 -15.97 42.68 12.22
N THR A 892 -16.20 43.31 11.08
CA THR A 892 -15.68 42.86 9.77
C THR A 892 -14.17 43.05 9.69
N ALA A 893 -13.64 44.18 10.18
CA ALA A 893 -12.20 44.42 10.27
C ALA A 893 -11.49 43.38 11.16
N ARG A 894 -12.13 42.97 12.26
CA ARG A 894 -11.61 41.91 13.14
C ARG A 894 -11.56 40.56 12.44
N MET A 895 -12.59 40.22 11.67
CA MET A 895 -12.64 38.97 10.91
C MET A 895 -11.57 38.96 9.81
N GLN A 896 -11.33 40.08 9.13
CA GLN A 896 -10.25 40.21 8.16
C GLN A 896 -8.88 39.97 8.79
N LEU A 897 -8.62 40.55 9.97
CA LEU A 897 -7.35 40.34 10.67
C LEU A 897 -7.18 38.89 11.18
N LEU A 898 -8.27 38.22 11.59
CA LEU A 898 -8.28 36.80 11.97
C LEU A 898 -7.86 35.92 10.80
N VAL A 899 -8.49 36.11 9.64
CA VAL A 899 -8.21 35.34 8.44
C VAL A 899 -6.79 35.62 7.93
N LYS A 900 -6.35 36.88 7.97
CA LYS A 900 -4.96 37.26 7.65
C LYS A 900 -3.94 36.57 8.57
N GLY A 901 -4.18 36.59 9.89
CA GLY A 901 -3.29 35.92 10.85
C GLY A 901 -3.22 34.41 10.64
N LEU A 902 -4.33 33.77 10.22
CA LEU A 902 -4.36 32.36 9.87
C LEU A 902 -3.56 32.05 8.58
N LEU A 903 -3.64 32.93 7.58
CA LEU A 903 -2.82 32.84 6.36
C LEU A 903 -1.34 32.98 6.66
N ASP A 904 -0.95 33.97 7.46
CA ASP A 904 0.44 34.19 7.85
C ASP A 904 0.98 32.96 8.60
N TYR A 905 0.15 32.34 9.46
CA TYR A 905 0.48 31.08 10.14
C TYR A 905 0.65 29.89 9.17
N SER A 906 -0.18 29.80 8.12
CA SER A 906 -0.09 28.76 7.08
C SER A 906 1.10 28.96 6.11
N ARG A 907 1.63 30.18 5.99
CA ARG A 907 2.72 30.49 5.05
C ARG A 907 4.12 30.15 5.58
N ILE A 908 4.31 30.11 6.91
CA ILE A 908 5.59 29.74 7.52
C ILE A 908 6.00 28.35 7.05
N GLY A 909 7.24 28.20 6.57
CA GLY A 909 7.76 26.96 6.02
C GLY A 909 7.73 26.81 4.50
N LYS A 910 7.18 27.80 3.77
CA LYS A 910 7.10 27.76 2.30
C LYS A 910 8.29 28.41 1.58
N GLU A 911 8.99 29.34 2.23
CA GLU A 911 10.25 29.86 1.70
C GLU A 911 11.33 28.77 1.81
N ARG A 912 12.07 28.52 0.72
CA ARG A 912 13.10 27.46 0.65
C ARG A 912 14.52 27.98 0.55
N LYS A 913 14.70 29.31 0.57
CA LYS A 913 16.01 29.94 0.37
C LYS A 913 16.44 30.64 1.65
N ASN A 914 17.37 30.00 2.36
CA ASN A 914 18.07 30.60 3.48
C ASN A 914 18.98 31.73 3.01
N ASN A 915 18.98 32.83 3.75
CA ASN A 915 19.89 33.95 3.56
C ASN A 915 20.69 34.18 4.84
N CYS A 916 21.88 34.77 4.69
CA CYS A 916 22.58 35.39 5.82
C CYS A 916 21.86 36.69 6.17
N ILE A 917 21.37 36.81 7.41
CA ILE A 917 20.53 37.90 7.90
C ILE A 917 21.26 38.63 9.01
N ASP A 918 21.52 39.92 8.83
CA ASP A 918 21.95 40.81 9.92
C ASP A 918 20.73 41.19 10.78
N CYS A 919 20.66 40.65 12.01
CA CYS A 919 19.54 40.94 12.90
C CYS A 919 19.47 42.41 13.33
N ASN A 920 20.58 43.18 13.29
CA ASN A 920 20.55 44.60 13.59
C ASN A 920 19.75 45.37 12.54
N GLU A 921 19.93 45.04 11.26
CA GLU A 921 19.20 45.65 10.16
C GLU A 921 17.70 45.33 10.24
N ILE A 922 17.37 44.07 10.56
CA ILE A 922 15.98 43.64 10.73
C ILE A 922 15.29 44.40 11.86
N VAL A 923 15.93 44.48 13.03
CA VAL A 923 15.36 45.20 14.18
C VAL A 923 15.24 46.69 13.87
N ALA A 924 16.24 47.31 13.23
CA ALA A 924 16.17 48.71 12.82
C ALA A 924 14.95 48.97 11.91
N ASN A 925 14.75 48.14 10.88
CA ASN A 925 13.60 48.23 9.98
C ASN A 925 12.26 48.07 10.73
N VAL A 926 12.16 47.10 11.63
CA VAL A 926 10.95 46.89 12.46
C VAL A 926 10.66 48.11 13.34
N LEU A 927 11.70 48.71 13.94
CA LEU A 927 11.55 49.91 14.76
C LEU A 927 11.11 51.12 13.93
N THR A 928 11.64 51.29 12.72
CA THR A 928 11.22 52.34 11.78
C THR A 928 9.74 52.20 11.41
N ASP A 929 9.28 50.99 11.08
CA ASP A 929 7.88 50.73 10.73
C ASP A 929 6.91 50.98 11.90
N MET A 930 7.41 50.86 13.14
CA MET A 930 6.62 51.04 14.36
C MET A 930 6.75 52.43 14.99
N ASP A 931 7.51 53.35 14.38
CA ASP A 931 7.88 54.66 14.94
C ASP A 931 6.67 55.48 15.44
N VAL A 932 5.58 55.50 14.67
CA VAL A 932 4.35 56.22 15.05
C VAL A 932 3.74 55.70 16.36
N ILE A 933 3.70 54.38 16.53
CA ILE A 933 3.09 53.74 17.70
C ILE A 933 4.02 53.87 18.92
N LEU A 934 5.32 53.71 18.71
CA LEU A 934 6.34 53.80 19.77
C LEU A 934 6.51 55.22 20.30
N LYS A 935 6.42 56.24 19.44
CA LYS A 935 6.38 57.65 19.86
C LYS A 935 5.11 57.99 20.63
N LYS A 936 3.96 57.44 20.22
CA LYS A 936 2.69 57.65 20.93
C LYS A 936 2.70 57.06 22.35
N SER A 937 3.38 55.93 22.56
CA SER A 937 3.56 55.32 23.89
C SER A 937 4.77 55.87 24.67
N ASN A 938 5.59 56.71 24.04
CA ASN A 938 6.84 57.25 24.57
C ASN A 938 7.79 56.13 25.05
N ALA A 939 7.87 55.03 24.30
CA ALA A 939 8.66 53.84 24.66
C ALA A 939 10.18 54.11 24.59
N PHE A 940 10.91 53.66 25.61
CA PHE A 940 12.36 53.64 25.64
C PHE A 940 12.87 52.27 25.19
N ILE A 941 13.66 52.24 24.12
CA ILE A 941 14.16 51.00 23.51
C ILE A 941 15.68 50.97 23.63
N GLU A 942 16.21 49.92 24.26
CA GLU A 942 17.63 49.64 24.39
C GLU A 942 17.94 48.38 23.57
N CYS A 943 18.70 48.53 22.47
CA CYS A 943 19.11 47.41 21.64
C CYS A 943 20.62 47.20 21.77
N GLU A 944 21.02 46.02 22.24
CA GLU A 944 22.41 45.58 22.20
C GLU A 944 22.79 45.09 20.79
N ASN A 945 24.07 44.77 20.56
CA ASN A 945 24.55 44.31 19.27
C ASN A 945 24.03 42.88 18.97
N LEU A 946 23.29 42.72 17.88
CA LEU A 946 22.68 41.45 17.48
C LEU A 946 23.57 40.69 16.48
N PRO A 947 23.48 39.35 16.42
CA PRO A 947 24.30 38.53 15.54
C PRO A 947 23.81 38.54 14.08
N VAL A 948 24.66 38.04 13.19
CA VAL A 948 24.25 37.57 11.86
C VAL A 948 23.89 36.10 11.98
N ILE A 949 22.72 35.72 11.47
CA ILE A 949 22.21 34.35 11.49
C ILE A 949 21.85 33.89 10.08
N GLU A 950 21.83 32.58 9.86
CA GLU A 950 21.22 32.01 8.66
C GLU A 950 19.70 31.82 8.91
N GLY A 951 18.87 32.07 7.91
CA GLY A 951 17.42 31.81 8.02
C GLY A 951 16.58 32.52 6.98
N TYR A 952 15.29 32.65 7.27
CA TYR A 952 14.30 33.26 6.38
C TYR A 952 13.99 34.70 6.80
N THR A 953 14.35 35.67 5.94
CA THR A 953 14.33 37.10 6.27
C THR A 953 12.94 37.58 6.69
N THR A 954 11.89 37.12 6.01
CA THR A 954 10.50 37.52 6.29
C THR A 954 10.01 36.98 7.63
N GLU A 955 10.32 35.72 7.94
CA GLU A 955 9.94 35.05 9.19
C GLU A 955 10.66 35.67 10.40
N ILE A 956 11.98 35.88 10.32
CA ILE A 956 12.74 36.52 11.40
C ILE A 956 12.25 37.96 11.66
N ARG A 957 11.95 38.73 10.60
CA ARG A 957 11.37 40.06 10.74
C ARG A 957 10.01 40.01 11.47
N GLN A 958 9.14 39.06 11.12
CA GLN A 958 7.85 38.89 11.79
C GLN A 958 7.99 38.48 13.26
N LEU A 959 8.99 37.65 13.60
CA LEU A 959 9.28 37.24 14.97
C LEU A 959 9.60 38.46 15.84
N PHE A 960 10.56 39.30 15.41
CA PHE A 960 10.90 40.54 16.13
C PHE A 960 9.71 41.50 16.22
N GLN A 961 9.01 41.74 15.11
CA GLN A 961 7.85 42.63 15.07
C GLN A 961 6.75 42.23 16.06
N ASN A 962 6.42 40.95 16.14
CA ASN A 962 5.37 40.46 17.03
C ASN A 962 5.76 40.56 18.51
N ILE A 963 7.00 40.24 18.87
CA ILE A 963 7.46 40.31 20.26
C ILE A 963 7.59 41.78 20.71
N ILE A 964 8.17 42.67 19.88
CA ILE A 964 8.28 44.10 20.18
C ILE A 964 6.89 44.76 20.30
N SER A 965 5.96 44.41 19.40
CA SER A 965 4.58 44.88 19.46
C SER A 965 3.87 44.46 20.74
N ASN A 966 4.06 43.21 21.19
CA ASN A 966 3.52 42.76 22.47
C ASN A 966 4.15 43.50 23.66
N ALA A 967 5.47 43.69 23.65
CA ALA A 967 6.19 44.41 24.71
C ALA A 967 5.68 45.87 24.87
N ASN A 968 5.41 46.55 23.76
CA ASN A 968 4.83 47.90 23.79
C ASN A 968 3.35 47.91 24.19
N LYS A 969 2.58 46.94 23.70
CA LYS A 969 1.13 46.89 23.90
C LYS A 969 0.70 46.58 25.34
N TYR A 970 1.40 45.67 26.02
CA TYR A 970 1.02 45.20 27.36
C TYR A 970 1.69 46.02 28.49
N GLN A 971 1.73 47.35 28.31
CA GLN A 971 2.24 48.30 29.28
C GLN A 971 1.20 48.68 30.35
N LYS A 972 1.67 49.14 31.52
CA LYS A 972 0.82 49.85 32.48
C LYS A 972 0.61 51.29 32.03
N LYS A 973 -0.60 51.84 32.20
CA LYS A 973 -0.93 53.23 31.80
C LYS A 973 -0.05 54.29 32.51
N ASP A 974 0.40 54.01 33.73
CA ASP A 974 1.16 54.95 34.58
C ASP A 974 2.69 54.76 34.51
N ARG A 975 3.21 53.95 33.58
CA ARG A 975 4.65 53.71 33.43
C ARG A 975 5.08 53.84 31.98
N GLN A 976 6.24 54.46 31.80
CA GLN A 976 6.91 54.49 30.50
C GLN A 976 7.36 53.07 30.10
N PRO A 977 7.04 52.60 28.89
CA PRO A 977 7.51 51.31 28.39
C PRO A 977 9.04 51.30 28.26
N LYS A 978 9.68 50.28 28.81
CA LYS A 978 11.11 50.02 28.63
C LYS A 978 11.26 48.65 27.99
N ILE A 979 11.82 48.62 26.79
CA ILE A 979 12.02 47.40 26.02
C ILE A 979 13.52 47.22 25.80
N LYS A 980 14.07 46.12 26.29
CA LYS A 980 15.49 45.77 26.10
C LYS A 980 15.60 44.57 25.16
N ILE A 981 16.42 44.68 24.12
CA ILE A 981 16.65 43.64 23.10
C ILE A 981 18.13 43.23 23.18
N ALA A 982 18.40 41.94 23.36
CA ALA A 982 19.76 41.41 23.48
C ALA A 982 19.89 40.00 22.90
N ALA A 983 21.12 39.60 22.55
CA ALA A 983 21.44 38.26 22.09
C ALA A 983 22.80 37.81 22.64
N VAL A 984 22.88 36.54 23.07
CA VAL A 984 24.10 35.93 23.63
C VAL A 984 24.40 34.64 22.89
N LYS A 985 25.68 34.40 22.56
CA LYS A 985 26.12 33.14 21.94
C LYS A 985 26.26 32.05 23.01
N GLU A 986 25.53 30.97 22.85
CA GLU A 986 25.71 29.69 23.53
C GLU A 986 26.35 28.69 22.55
N GLU A 987 26.97 27.60 23.02
CA GLU A 987 27.86 26.70 22.25
C GLU A 987 27.53 26.58 20.75
N ASN A 988 26.32 26.11 20.43
CA ASN A 988 25.83 25.93 19.05
C ASN A 988 24.62 26.81 18.69
N ASN A 989 24.17 27.71 19.58
CA ASN A 989 22.94 28.48 19.40
C ASN A 989 23.12 29.95 19.81
N TRP A 990 22.39 30.86 19.18
CA TRP A 990 22.17 32.22 19.66
C TRP A 990 20.92 32.25 20.54
N LEU A 991 21.08 32.69 21.78
CA LEU A 991 19.98 32.99 22.70
C LEU A 991 19.58 34.46 22.57
N PHE A 992 18.43 34.71 21.97
CA PHE A 992 17.83 36.04 21.88
C PHE A 992 16.89 36.29 23.07
N SER A 993 16.78 37.55 23.46
CA SER A 993 15.86 37.97 24.52
C SER A 993 15.28 39.37 24.25
N ILE A 994 13.99 39.51 24.54
CA ILE A 994 13.30 40.81 24.60
C ILE A 994 12.62 40.93 25.95
N GLN A 995 13.05 41.91 26.73
CA GLN A 995 12.54 42.20 28.06
C GLN A 995 11.65 43.46 28.05
N ASP A 996 10.49 43.38 28.67
CA ASP A 996 9.55 44.47 28.89
C ASP A 996 9.32 44.73 30.40
N ASN A 997 8.87 45.94 30.74
CA ASN A 997 8.47 46.34 32.10
C ASN A 997 6.93 46.42 32.27
N GLY A 998 6.18 45.64 31.49
CA GLY A 998 4.73 45.66 31.40
C GLY A 998 3.99 44.96 32.54
N ILE A 999 2.78 44.49 32.25
CA ILE A 999 1.89 43.85 33.24
C ILE A 999 2.34 42.45 33.68
N GLY A 1000 3.23 41.79 32.93
CA GLY A 1000 3.66 40.42 33.21
C GLY A 1000 2.59 39.35 33.00
N ILE A 1001 2.97 38.08 33.17
CA ILE A 1001 2.16 36.87 32.90
C ILE A 1001 2.23 35.97 34.14
N GLU A 1002 1.09 35.41 34.55
CA GLU A 1002 1.02 34.45 35.64
C GLU A 1002 1.62 33.09 35.25
N GLU A 1003 2.17 32.35 36.22
CA GLU A 1003 2.82 31.06 35.99
C GLU A 1003 1.93 30.06 35.23
N GLN A 1004 0.66 29.99 35.62
CA GLN A 1004 -0.34 29.08 35.04
C GLN A 1004 -0.69 29.37 33.56
N ASP A 1005 -0.26 30.52 33.03
CA ASP A 1005 -0.62 31.00 31.70
C ASP A 1005 0.57 31.10 30.74
N LYS A 1006 1.81 30.87 31.21
CA LYS A 1006 3.04 30.93 30.41
C LYS A 1006 3.05 30.00 29.19
N ASP A 1007 2.50 28.79 29.33
CA ASP A 1007 2.39 27.85 28.20
C ASP A 1007 1.19 28.16 27.29
N LYS A 1008 0.16 28.78 27.85
CA LYS A 1008 -1.10 29.05 27.15
C LYS A 1008 -0.98 30.18 26.14
N ILE A 1009 -0.06 31.13 26.35
CA ILE A 1009 0.13 32.28 25.45
C ILE A 1009 0.65 31.91 24.06
N PHE A 1010 1.27 30.74 23.90
CA PHE A 1010 1.74 30.23 22.61
C PHE A 1010 0.70 29.37 21.88
N VAL A 1011 -0.50 29.18 22.46
CA VAL A 1011 -1.61 28.46 21.82
C VAL A 1011 -2.38 29.40 20.90
N ILE A 1012 -2.65 28.95 19.67
CA ILE A 1012 -3.40 29.73 18.68
C ILE A 1012 -4.79 30.13 19.20
N PHE A 1013 -5.18 31.38 18.93
CA PHE A 1013 -6.43 32.02 19.39
C PHE A 1013 -6.59 32.22 20.90
N LYS A 1014 -5.54 31.97 21.70
CA LYS A 1014 -5.61 32.13 23.16
C LYS A 1014 -5.22 33.55 23.60
N ARG A 1015 -6.03 34.15 24.47
CA ARG A 1015 -5.79 35.49 25.07
C ARG A 1015 -6.05 35.44 26.57
N LEU A 1016 -5.30 36.24 27.33
CA LEU A 1016 -5.41 36.32 28.79
C LEU A 1016 -6.26 37.51 29.30
N HIS A 1017 -6.45 38.56 28.48
CA HIS A 1017 -7.18 39.77 28.87
C HIS A 1017 -8.36 40.08 27.93
N ASN A 1018 -9.44 40.62 28.51
CA ASN A 1018 -10.69 40.98 27.85
C ASN A 1018 -10.48 42.00 26.72
N HIS A 1019 -11.41 41.99 25.75
CA HIS A 1019 -11.32 42.77 24.51
C HIS A 1019 -11.27 44.29 24.74
N ASN A 1020 -11.87 44.76 25.83
CA ASN A 1020 -11.98 46.19 26.15
C ASN A 1020 -10.68 46.80 26.71
N GLU A 1021 -9.73 45.99 27.19
CA GLU A 1021 -8.48 46.50 27.80
C GLU A 1021 -7.29 46.53 26.83
N TYR A 1022 -7.14 45.52 25.96
CA TYR A 1022 -6.02 45.44 25.01
C TYR A 1022 -6.47 44.85 23.65
N GLN A 1023 -6.10 45.48 22.53
CA GLN A 1023 -6.50 45.04 21.18
C GLN A 1023 -5.62 43.90 20.63
N GLY A 1024 -6.17 42.76 20.20
CA GLY A 1024 -5.40 41.69 19.56
C GLY A 1024 -6.18 40.39 19.30
N ILE A 1025 -5.58 39.45 18.57
CA ILE A 1025 -6.31 38.29 18.02
C ILE A 1025 -5.84 36.96 18.60
N GLY A 1026 -4.70 36.95 19.30
CA GLY A 1026 -4.16 35.73 19.93
C GLY A 1026 -3.41 34.80 18.99
N ILE A 1027 -2.92 35.31 17.84
CA ILE A 1027 -2.13 34.52 16.86
C ILE A 1027 -0.64 34.86 16.91
N GLY A 1028 -0.27 36.09 17.30
CA GLY A 1028 1.11 36.59 17.16
C GLY A 1028 2.17 35.75 17.89
N LEU A 1029 1.91 35.29 19.12
CA LEU A 1029 2.87 34.47 19.87
C LEU A 1029 2.91 33.01 19.40
N SER A 1030 1.79 32.43 18.99
CA SER A 1030 1.79 31.12 18.34
C SER A 1030 2.55 31.15 17.01
N LEU A 1031 2.49 32.27 16.28
CA LEU A 1031 3.29 32.51 15.07
C LEU A 1031 4.79 32.54 15.40
N CYS A 1032 5.18 33.28 16.45
CA CYS A 1032 6.57 33.33 16.92
C CYS A 1032 7.10 31.94 17.25
N LYS A 1033 6.30 31.12 17.94
CA LYS A 1033 6.65 29.73 18.25
C LYS A 1033 6.87 28.90 17.00
N LYS A 1034 5.95 28.97 16.04
CA LYS A 1034 6.08 28.24 14.77
C LYS A 1034 7.32 28.67 13.98
N ILE A 1035 7.63 29.97 13.92
CA ILE A 1035 8.83 30.50 13.25
C ILE A 1035 10.10 29.94 13.92
N VAL A 1036 10.18 30.01 15.24
CA VAL A 1036 11.36 29.53 15.98
C VAL A 1036 11.53 28.02 15.84
N GLU A 1037 10.46 27.24 15.94
CA GLU A 1037 10.49 25.79 15.72
C GLU A 1037 10.87 25.43 14.27
N HIS A 1038 10.42 26.21 13.29
CA HIS A 1038 10.80 26.04 11.88
C HIS A 1038 12.30 26.28 11.65
N HIS A 1039 12.94 27.12 12.47
CA HIS A 1039 14.39 27.33 12.47
C HIS A 1039 15.11 26.39 13.46
N ASN A 1040 14.52 25.26 13.87
CA ASN A 1040 15.08 24.30 14.82
C ASN A 1040 15.41 24.89 16.21
N GLY A 1041 14.71 25.96 16.58
CA GLY A 1041 14.87 26.68 17.84
C GLY A 1041 13.82 26.33 18.89
N LYS A 1042 13.95 26.96 20.07
CA LYS A 1042 12.96 26.90 21.16
C LYS A 1042 12.62 28.30 21.65
N ILE A 1043 11.34 28.58 21.93
CA ILE A 1043 10.87 29.85 22.52
C ILE A 1043 10.20 29.59 23.87
N TRP A 1044 10.39 30.51 24.83
CA TRP A 1044 9.70 30.51 26.12
C TRP A 1044 9.61 31.93 26.70
N VAL A 1045 8.92 32.07 27.84
CA VAL A 1045 8.81 33.36 28.55
C VAL A 1045 9.15 33.21 30.02
N GLU A 1046 9.94 34.13 30.53
CA GLU A 1046 10.18 34.34 31.95
C GLU A 1046 9.43 35.60 32.37
N SER A 1047 8.39 35.45 33.18
CA SER A 1047 7.56 36.58 33.58
C SER A 1047 7.03 36.39 34.99
N ASN A 1048 6.86 37.51 35.67
CA ASN A 1048 6.21 37.62 36.97
C ASN A 1048 5.12 38.68 36.85
N TYR A 1049 3.91 38.35 37.31
CA TYR A 1049 2.80 39.29 37.28
C TYR A 1049 3.17 40.63 37.93
N ASN A 1050 2.78 41.72 37.28
CA ASN A 1050 3.07 43.11 37.60
C ASN A 1050 4.54 43.59 37.55
N LYS A 1051 5.49 42.72 37.14
CA LYS A 1051 6.93 43.06 37.05
C LYS A 1051 7.49 43.10 35.61
N GLY A 1052 6.70 42.70 34.61
CA GLY A 1052 7.11 42.63 33.20
C GLY A 1052 7.41 41.21 32.73
N SER A 1053 7.79 41.06 31.46
CA SER A 1053 8.07 39.77 30.83
C SER A 1053 9.40 39.79 30.08
N THR A 1054 10.06 38.63 30.00
CA THR A 1054 11.25 38.41 29.16
C THR A 1054 10.97 37.24 28.24
N PHE A 1055 10.75 37.52 26.97
CA PHE A 1055 10.62 36.50 25.94
C PHE A 1055 12.01 36.08 25.48
N LYS A 1056 12.28 34.78 25.48
CA LYS A 1056 13.58 34.22 25.08
C LYS A 1056 13.39 33.17 24.00
N TRP A 1057 14.30 33.14 23.03
CA TRP A 1057 14.33 32.08 22.03
C TRP A 1057 15.74 31.75 21.56
N THR A 1058 15.95 30.51 21.13
CA THR A 1058 17.22 30.03 20.58
C THR A 1058 17.13 29.85 19.07
N LEU A 1059 18.19 30.17 18.34
CA LEU A 1059 18.36 29.82 16.92
C LEU A 1059 19.77 29.23 16.71
N PRO A 1060 19.94 28.19 15.88
CA PRO A 1060 21.26 27.60 15.63
C PRO A 1060 22.18 28.56 14.88
N VAL A 1061 23.49 28.40 15.06
CA VAL A 1061 24.51 29.23 14.38
C VAL A 1061 24.56 28.93 12.88
N GLU A 1062 24.27 27.69 12.47
CA GLU A 1062 24.16 27.23 11.08
C GLU A 1062 22.83 26.47 10.91
N LEU A 1063 22.08 26.75 9.82
CA LEU A 1063 20.86 26.01 9.49
C LEU A 1063 21.21 24.85 8.53
N ASN A 1064 21.21 23.61 9.05
CA ASN A 1064 21.42 22.40 8.25
C ASN A 1064 20.29 22.10 7.27
#